data_AF-A0A9P6FQC4-F1
#
_entry.id   AF-A0A9P6FQC4-F1
#
_cell.length_a   1.000
_cell.length_b   1.000
_cell.length_c   1.000
_cell.angle_alpha   90.00
_cell.angle_beta   90.00
_cell.angle_gamma   90.00
#
_symmetry.space_group_name_H-M   'P 1'
#
loop_
_entity.id
_entity.type
_entity.pdbx_description
1 polymer ?
#
loop_
_entity_poly.entity_id
_entity_poly.type
_entity_poly.pdbx_seq_one_letter_code
_entity_poly.pdbx_strand_id
1 'polypeptide(L)'
;MESLSQAASIRRSLFSSDEARHKYIHHIMREIHLTLKTGAGQTKLQVSGNFHEFCRMLSKFRSTFQMSEMCSFSEFEPWIATVGEFSSRAIHSWKWSPNSIPYILTFWSKMVSSISSAEQSKQELIQNITVDLSRAYVKSRLECAQAAIDGEVDDPLESEEELVTGLEMFATVTRTKYVDSGRYILQEFKDQFQKYRETIQAASTMAGTTSPTLGSSEFKERLLMVEMKLTWLVYIIAACIGGRISYQSTAEQDQVDGELACEVLGFIHQLQIWTSQRPSYLATPDAHLYVQSSIIYFYLQFRSTYIGEDSSKSVKVYALLTERWGLNTPNQVLDIIMNSSLVNLRSNGDPEWKKQEDMLTVRTLKLYTNLASGLVYSSVKYIRKLDTTKVLLSNHSPSEFRFLSAAKKSSDTAVSRCRMNYYTMLSRVLFAEDNVDADFWRFVKPWEIALDQVTLALEGGGDLSEEDIRLILLGLFKDLRGFVISITNRKQYTLFFDWFYPAYTPIVRRAIEIWPHDELGIAILRFWHEFVNNKSNRIAFDSSSPNGILLFQETSSILFIYGQHLLSRPLSRAGSLWTEKYKGIMLYFNVLSASLSGKYVNFGVFKLYGDKALERILDIFFQLMLAIPVDDIIAYPKLSTAYYTVLDVFVCDHMMGLPMIPHPVLAYMFRALGEIIIPQSLDTVCCSLACSSIDKICSFVVNWMIKDKIRKDDEQEELHRNAGSPDPNGRPGSGSNSQRSSVEISRGPPHSGSSTNGLVIGPGSRPVSKRRQQQQQQQKETHWLVEYLMTHKDILSYLFLALFHSVAFENRSNYWSLSRPLLGVVLLNREFFVEYTNNLIQSQLPDRQEKLQLAVNALMEGIEFSLLTQTRDRFTQNITAFKRECAQMTLMSASGHFDDDRML
;
A
#
# COMPACT_ATOMS: atom_id res chain seq x y z
N MET A 1 -12.51 7.85 38.16
CA MET A 1 -11.66 8.66 37.25
C MET A 1 -12.04 8.47 35.80
N GLU A 2 -12.29 7.24 35.34
CA GLU A 2 -12.73 6.97 33.95
C GLU A 2 -13.97 7.78 33.51
N SER A 3 -14.98 7.94 34.37
CA SER A 3 -16.16 8.77 34.07
C SER A 3 -15.80 10.25 33.83
N LEU A 4 -14.80 10.78 34.55
CA LEU A 4 -14.30 12.15 34.34
C LEU A 4 -13.51 12.26 33.04
N SER A 5 -12.75 11.22 32.68
CA SER A 5 -12.07 11.09 31.38
C SER A 5 -13.06 11.14 30.22
N GLN A 6 -14.26 10.55 30.37
CA GLN A 6 -15.34 10.67 29.38
C GLN A 6 -15.99 12.06 29.39
N ALA A 7 -16.25 12.62 30.58
CA ALA A 7 -16.80 13.97 30.74
C ALA A 7 -15.90 15.05 30.10
N ALA A 8 -14.58 14.87 30.14
CA ALA A 8 -13.60 15.73 29.47
C ALA A 8 -13.60 15.62 27.94
N SER A 9 -14.38 14.70 27.36
CA SER A 9 -14.45 14.43 25.92
C SER A 9 -15.83 14.66 25.29
N ILE A 10 -16.71 15.40 25.98
CA ILE A 10 -18.04 15.71 25.47
C ILE A 10 -17.94 16.55 24.18
N ARG A 11 -18.53 16.03 23.10
CA ARG A 11 -18.53 16.65 21.77
C ARG A 11 -19.38 17.92 21.74
N ARG A 12 -19.02 18.85 20.86
CA ARG A 12 -19.73 20.13 20.67
C ARG A 12 -21.23 19.96 20.43
N SER A 13 -21.65 18.92 19.69
CA SER A 13 -23.05 18.65 19.34
C SER A 13 -23.97 18.35 20.53
N LEU A 14 -23.42 18.06 21.71
CA LEU A 14 -24.20 17.75 22.92
C LEU A 14 -24.51 18.99 23.77
N PHE A 15 -23.95 20.16 23.43
CA PHE A 15 -24.22 21.41 24.14
C PHE A 15 -25.38 22.16 23.50
N SER A 16 -26.30 22.66 24.33
CA SER A 16 -27.45 23.46 23.88
C SER A 16 -27.07 24.86 23.38
N SER A 17 -25.94 25.40 23.83
CA SER A 17 -25.41 26.70 23.40
C SER A 17 -23.89 26.77 23.61
N ASP A 18 -23.23 27.70 22.91
CA ASP A 18 -21.79 27.97 23.10
C ASP A 18 -21.52 28.55 24.51
N GLU A 19 -22.48 29.27 25.13
CA GLU A 19 -22.35 29.76 26.51
C GLU A 19 -22.34 28.60 27.53
N ALA A 20 -23.21 27.61 27.35
CA ALA A 20 -23.23 26.41 28.19
C ALA A 20 -21.93 25.62 28.07
N ARG A 21 -21.39 25.51 26.85
CA ARG A 21 -20.08 24.90 26.59
C ARG A 21 -18.97 25.69 27.28
N HIS A 22 -18.97 27.01 27.19
CA HIS A 22 -17.97 27.88 27.81
C HIS A 22 -17.94 27.73 29.34
N LYS A 23 -19.11 27.74 30.00
CA LYS A 23 -19.23 27.48 31.46
C LYS A 23 -18.71 26.09 31.83
N TYR A 24 -18.96 25.08 30.99
CA TYR A 24 -18.49 23.71 31.20
C TYR A 24 -16.96 23.60 31.12
N ILE A 25 -16.33 24.24 30.13
CA ILE A 25 -14.87 24.30 30.00
C ILE A 25 -14.25 24.94 31.24
N HIS A 26 -14.79 26.10 31.66
CA HIS A 26 -14.33 26.81 32.85
C HIS A 26 -14.41 25.94 34.11
N HIS A 27 -15.53 25.23 34.29
CA HIS A 27 -15.71 24.32 35.42
C HIS A 27 -14.66 23.21 35.44
N ILE A 28 -14.43 22.54 34.31
CA ILE A 28 -13.39 21.49 34.23
C ILE A 28 -12.00 22.05 34.53
N MET A 29 -11.64 23.22 33.98
CA MET A 29 -10.34 23.85 34.25
C MET A 29 -10.16 24.14 35.75
N ARG A 30 -11.18 24.67 36.40
CA ARG A 30 -11.17 24.95 37.84
C ARG A 30 -10.99 23.66 38.66
N GLU A 31 -11.71 22.60 38.33
CA GLU A 31 -11.61 21.32 39.05
C GLU A 31 -10.25 20.62 38.82
N ILE A 32 -9.67 20.74 37.62
CA ILE A 32 -8.28 20.31 37.36
C ILE A 32 -7.31 21.08 38.27
N HIS A 33 -7.43 22.41 38.33
CA HIS A 33 -6.57 23.25 39.17
C HIS A 33 -6.69 22.87 40.66
N LEU A 34 -7.93 22.72 41.14
CA LEU A 34 -8.23 22.34 42.52
C LEU A 34 -7.67 20.95 42.87
N THR A 35 -7.82 19.98 41.97
CA THR A 35 -7.29 18.61 42.16
C THR A 35 -5.77 18.63 42.29
N LEU A 36 -5.07 19.49 41.53
CA LEU A 36 -3.61 19.58 41.55
C LEU A 36 -3.07 20.37 42.75
N LYS A 37 -3.80 21.36 43.26
CA LYS A 37 -3.35 22.22 44.38
C LYS A 37 -3.78 21.72 45.76
N THR A 38 -4.91 21.02 45.88
CA THR A 38 -5.39 20.58 47.19
C THR A 38 -4.70 19.31 47.66
N GLY A 39 -4.39 19.23 48.97
CA GLY A 39 -3.80 18.03 49.56
C GLY A 39 -4.67 16.78 49.35
N ALA A 40 -5.98 16.90 49.50
CA ALA A 40 -6.92 15.81 49.24
C ALA A 40 -6.91 15.31 47.78
N GLY A 41 -6.76 16.22 46.80
CA GLY A 41 -6.62 15.86 45.39
C GLY A 41 -5.30 15.15 45.11
N GLN A 42 -4.19 15.67 45.64
CA GLN A 42 -2.87 15.05 45.52
C GLN A 42 -2.83 13.64 46.13
N THR A 43 -3.44 13.42 47.30
CA THR A 43 -3.54 12.08 47.91
C THR A 43 -4.31 11.11 47.00
N LYS A 44 -5.38 11.55 46.33
CA LYS A 44 -6.12 10.71 45.38
C LYS A 44 -5.32 10.36 44.13
N LEU A 45 -4.40 11.23 43.72
CA LEU A 45 -3.46 11.01 42.62
C LEU A 45 -2.26 10.13 42.99
N GLN A 46 -2.08 9.77 44.27
CA GLN A 46 -1.11 8.75 44.70
C GLN A 46 -1.58 7.31 44.44
N VAL A 47 -2.74 7.11 43.81
CA VAL A 47 -3.24 5.79 43.36
C VAL A 47 -3.00 5.62 41.86
N SER A 48 -2.36 4.52 41.43
CA SER A 48 -1.77 4.42 40.08
C SER A 48 -2.83 4.50 38.98
N GLY A 49 -3.95 3.81 39.17
CA GLY A 49 -5.08 3.88 38.23
C GLY A 49 -5.70 5.28 38.15
N ASN A 50 -5.79 6.01 39.28
CA ASN A 50 -6.34 7.36 39.29
C ASN A 50 -5.41 8.35 38.59
N PHE A 51 -4.10 8.22 38.81
CA PHE A 51 -3.08 9.03 38.15
C PHE A 51 -3.11 8.81 36.64
N HIS A 52 -3.15 7.55 36.20
CA HIS A 52 -3.20 7.20 34.78
C HIS A 52 -4.43 7.79 34.09
N GLU A 53 -5.61 7.59 34.66
CA GLU A 53 -6.85 8.12 34.10
C GLU A 53 -6.92 9.65 34.18
N PHE A 54 -6.25 10.29 35.14
CA PHE A 54 -6.11 11.74 35.18
C PHE A 54 -5.24 12.27 34.02
N CYS A 55 -4.09 11.65 33.75
CA CYS A 55 -3.25 11.99 32.60
C CYS A 55 -4.02 11.81 31.29
N ARG A 56 -4.78 10.71 31.16
CA ARG A 56 -5.65 10.45 30.01
C ARG A 56 -6.76 11.50 29.87
N MET A 57 -7.38 11.91 30.98
CA MET A 57 -8.38 12.97 31.02
C MET A 57 -7.80 14.31 30.53
N LEU A 58 -6.61 14.70 30.97
CA LEU A 58 -5.94 15.93 30.50
C LEU A 58 -5.75 15.89 28.97
N SER A 59 -5.20 14.80 28.45
CA SER A 59 -5.01 14.62 27.00
C SER A 59 -6.33 14.73 26.21
N LYS A 60 -7.39 14.07 26.68
CA LYS A 60 -8.72 14.13 26.06
C LYS A 60 -9.34 15.52 26.14
N PHE A 61 -9.21 16.19 27.29
CA PHE A 61 -9.67 17.55 27.50
C PHE A 61 -9.10 18.48 26.44
N ARG A 62 -7.76 18.52 26.33
CA ARG A 62 -7.12 19.34 25.30
C ARG A 62 -7.47 18.90 23.88
N SER A 63 -7.69 17.61 23.64
CA SER A 63 -8.09 17.11 22.32
C SER A 63 -9.49 17.56 21.89
N THR A 64 -10.36 17.90 22.84
CA THR A 64 -11.78 18.17 22.62
C THR A 64 -12.10 19.66 22.58
N PHE A 65 -11.36 20.47 23.33
CA PHE A 65 -11.57 21.92 23.46
C PHE A 65 -10.45 22.70 22.77
N GLN A 66 -10.82 23.78 22.08
CA GLN A 66 -9.85 24.60 21.34
C GLN A 66 -9.05 25.49 22.29
N MET A 67 -7.83 25.83 21.91
CA MET A 67 -6.94 26.69 22.68
C MET A 67 -7.53 28.09 22.89
N SER A 68 -8.16 28.65 21.85
CA SER A 68 -8.84 29.95 21.91
C SER A 68 -9.94 29.99 22.96
N GLU A 69 -10.70 28.90 23.12
CA GLU A 69 -11.75 28.76 24.14
C GLU A 69 -11.18 28.70 25.56
N MET A 70 -9.93 28.26 25.73
CA MET A 70 -9.28 28.14 27.03
C MET A 70 -8.54 29.43 27.42
N CYS A 71 -7.94 30.11 26.44
CA CYS A 71 -7.20 31.36 26.66
C CYS A 71 -8.08 32.57 26.98
N SER A 72 -9.39 32.47 26.77
CA SER A 72 -10.35 33.53 27.10
C SER A 72 -10.57 33.71 28.60
N PHE A 73 -10.20 32.72 29.42
CA PHE A 73 -10.35 32.80 30.89
C PHE A 73 -9.15 33.52 31.53
N SER A 74 -9.42 34.39 32.51
CA SER A 74 -8.39 35.06 33.31
C SER A 74 -7.51 34.09 34.12
N GLU A 75 -8.09 32.96 34.52
CA GLU A 75 -7.47 31.92 35.34
C GLU A 75 -6.58 30.97 34.54
N PHE A 76 -6.48 31.17 33.22
CA PHE A 76 -5.70 30.30 32.33
C PHE A 76 -4.23 30.22 32.72
N GLU A 77 -3.58 31.35 33.05
CA GLU A 77 -2.14 31.40 33.37
C GLU A 77 -1.80 30.60 34.65
N PRO A 78 -2.48 30.82 35.80
CA PRO A 78 -2.29 29.96 36.99
C PRO A 78 -2.61 28.48 36.72
N TRP A 79 -3.62 28.21 35.91
CA TRP A 79 -4.01 26.85 35.54
C TRP A 79 -2.91 26.14 34.76
N ILE A 80 -2.42 26.73 33.67
CA ILE A 80 -1.42 26.08 32.80
C ILE A 80 -0.08 25.92 33.50
N ALA A 81 0.32 26.87 34.36
CA ALA A 81 1.53 26.75 35.18
C ALA A 81 1.44 25.55 36.14
N THR A 82 0.28 25.34 36.77
CA THR A 82 0.05 24.21 37.67
C THR A 82 0.04 22.87 36.91
N VAL A 83 -0.54 22.84 35.71
CA VAL A 83 -0.51 21.66 34.83
C VAL A 83 0.92 21.38 34.35
N GLY A 84 1.73 22.41 34.08
CA GLY A 84 3.16 22.29 33.76
C GLY A 84 3.96 21.66 34.89
N GLU A 85 3.83 22.18 36.11
CA GLU A 85 4.49 21.64 37.31
C GLU A 85 4.08 20.17 37.58
N PHE A 86 2.80 19.86 37.42
CA PHE A 86 2.32 18.48 37.50
C PHE A 86 2.94 17.61 36.40
N SER A 87 2.95 18.08 35.16
CA SER A 87 3.47 17.32 34.01
C SER A 87 4.95 16.99 34.18
N SER A 88 5.76 17.93 34.69
CA SER A 88 7.19 17.71 34.97
C SER A 88 7.41 16.60 36.01
N ARG A 89 6.61 16.59 37.09
CA ARG A 89 6.63 15.52 38.10
C ARG A 89 6.09 14.19 37.55
N ALA A 90 5.05 14.24 36.73
CA ALA A 90 4.41 13.08 36.13
C ALA A 90 5.37 12.33 35.20
N ILE A 91 6.20 13.06 34.44
CA ILE A 91 7.23 12.49 33.58
C ILE A 91 8.24 11.66 34.38
N HIS A 92 8.64 12.11 35.57
CA HIS A 92 9.56 11.36 36.45
C HIS A 92 8.90 10.16 37.16
N SER A 93 7.58 9.98 37.07
CA SER A 93 6.84 8.91 37.76
C SER A 93 6.78 7.60 36.95
N TRP A 94 7.76 7.37 36.06
CA TRP A 94 7.80 6.22 35.14
C TRP A 94 7.91 4.87 35.86
N LYS A 95 8.53 4.79 37.05
CA LYS A 95 8.56 3.56 37.86
C LYS A 95 7.16 3.09 38.28
N TRP A 96 6.21 4.01 38.40
CA TRP A 96 4.90 3.75 38.99
C TRP A 96 3.76 3.76 37.97
N SER A 97 3.91 4.50 36.87
CA SER A 97 2.92 4.56 35.79
C SER A 97 3.56 4.95 34.44
N PRO A 98 4.31 4.05 33.79
CA PRO A 98 5.05 4.37 32.55
C PRO A 98 4.10 4.73 31.39
N ASN A 99 2.95 4.07 31.32
CA ASN A 99 1.92 4.26 30.28
C ASN A 99 1.20 5.61 30.36
N SER A 100 1.47 6.44 31.37
CA SER A 100 0.87 7.76 31.53
C SER A 100 1.60 8.85 30.76
N ILE A 101 2.89 8.67 30.45
CA ILE A 101 3.73 9.68 29.80
C ILE A 101 3.24 10.03 28.38
N PRO A 102 2.82 9.07 27.53
CA PRO A 102 2.30 9.40 26.20
C PRO A 102 1.10 10.36 26.24
N TYR A 103 0.24 10.26 27.25
CA TYR A 103 -0.90 11.17 27.40
C TYR A 103 -0.46 12.60 27.76
N ILE A 104 0.54 12.75 28.62
CA ILE A 104 1.13 14.05 28.95
C ILE A 104 1.78 14.68 27.72
N LEU A 105 2.57 13.90 26.96
CA LEU A 105 3.16 14.38 25.71
C LEU A 105 2.09 14.75 24.67
N THR A 106 1.02 13.97 24.56
CA THR A 106 -0.11 14.28 23.67
C THR A 106 -0.78 15.61 24.06
N PHE A 107 -1.00 15.84 25.35
CA PHE A 107 -1.55 17.11 25.85
C PHE A 107 -0.68 18.28 25.40
N TRP A 108 0.63 18.23 25.68
CA TRP A 108 1.54 19.34 25.38
C TRP A 108 1.82 19.52 23.89
N SER A 109 1.95 18.44 23.12
CA SER A 109 2.07 18.50 21.66
C SER A 109 0.86 19.22 21.04
N LYS A 110 -0.36 18.92 21.52
CA LYS A 110 -1.56 19.64 21.09
C LYS A 110 -1.56 21.10 21.57
N MET A 111 -1.20 21.38 22.82
CA MET A 111 -1.09 22.77 23.31
C MET A 111 -0.19 23.63 22.42
N VAL A 112 0.98 23.10 22.06
CA VAL A 112 1.98 23.78 21.23
C VAL A 112 1.50 23.97 19.78
N SER A 113 0.84 22.96 19.20
CA SER A 113 0.39 23.01 17.80
C SER A 113 -0.52 24.20 17.46
N SER A 114 -1.18 24.79 18.45
CA SER A 114 -2.08 25.93 18.32
C SER A 114 -1.60 27.18 19.08
N ILE A 115 -0.33 27.23 19.47
CA ILE A 115 0.20 28.29 20.33
C ILE A 115 0.09 29.68 19.69
N SER A 116 0.18 29.76 18.36
CA SER A 116 0.08 31.00 17.59
C SER A 116 -1.26 31.74 17.74
N SER A 117 -2.30 31.05 18.20
CA SER A 117 -3.63 31.63 18.45
C SER A 117 -3.74 32.39 19.78
N ALA A 118 -2.77 32.24 20.70
CA ALA A 118 -2.77 32.87 22.01
C ALA A 118 -2.07 34.24 22.00
N GLU A 119 -2.34 35.08 22.99
CA GLU A 119 -1.63 36.35 23.21
C GLU A 119 -0.14 36.10 23.53
N GLN A 120 0.72 37.06 23.16
CA GLN A 120 2.18 36.90 23.24
C GLN A 120 2.70 36.52 24.65
N SER A 121 2.16 37.09 25.72
CA SER A 121 2.52 36.75 27.10
C SER A 121 2.21 35.28 27.45
N LYS A 122 1.06 34.78 27.01
CA LYS A 122 0.63 33.39 27.20
C LYS A 122 1.48 32.42 26.36
N GLN A 123 1.88 32.84 25.16
CA GLN A 123 2.82 32.06 24.33
C GLN A 123 4.17 31.88 25.04
N GLU A 124 4.73 32.97 25.60
CA GLU A 124 6.01 32.94 26.31
C GLU A 124 5.96 32.05 27.57
N LEU A 125 4.86 32.11 28.34
CA LEU A 125 4.64 31.24 29.49
C LEU A 125 4.66 29.75 29.08
N ILE A 126 3.91 29.39 28.03
CA ILE A 126 3.85 28.01 27.52
C ILE A 126 5.23 27.57 27.03
N GLN A 127 5.93 28.43 26.28
CA GLN A 127 7.28 28.16 25.81
C GLN A 127 8.25 27.86 26.95
N ASN A 128 8.23 28.65 28.02
CA ASN A 128 9.09 28.41 29.19
C ASN A 128 8.75 27.08 29.87
N ILE A 129 7.47 26.74 30.02
CA ILE A 129 7.05 25.43 30.54
C ILE A 129 7.56 24.30 29.64
N THR A 130 7.51 24.44 28.31
CA THR A 130 8.01 23.40 27.39
C THR A 130 9.51 23.14 27.57
N VAL A 131 10.32 24.15 27.89
CA VAL A 131 11.75 23.96 28.18
C VAL A 131 11.94 23.10 29.42
N ASP A 132 11.20 23.40 30.49
CA ASP A 132 11.29 22.64 31.74
C ASP A 132 10.80 21.20 31.57
N LEU A 133 9.77 20.98 30.74
CA LEU A 133 9.31 19.65 30.37
C LEU A 133 10.35 18.90 29.53
N SER A 134 11.02 19.57 28.60
CA SER A 134 12.11 18.98 27.82
C SER A 134 13.26 18.53 28.72
N ARG A 135 13.66 19.35 29.69
CA ARG A 135 14.67 18.99 30.70
C ARG A 135 14.24 17.79 31.54
N ALA A 136 13.02 17.84 32.08
CA ALA A 136 12.46 16.77 32.89
C ALA A 136 12.40 15.43 32.15
N TYR A 137 12.01 15.46 30.87
CA TYR A 137 11.93 14.26 30.04
C TYR A 137 13.30 13.64 29.78
N VAL A 138 14.29 14.44 29.36
CA VAL A 138 15.65 13.94 29.10
C VAL A 138 16.22 13.29 30.36
N LYS A 139 16.17 14.00 31.49
CA LYS A 139 16.65 13.49 32.77
C LYS A 139 15.94 12.18 33.17
N SER A 140 14.62 12.17 33.09
CA SER A 140 13.80 10.99 33.39
C SER A 140 14.18 9.78 32.53
N ARG A 141 14.50 9.96 31.24
CA ARG A 141 14.90 8.84 30.36
C ARG A 141 16.30 8.33 30.67
N LEU A 142 17.23 9.21 31.04
CA LEU A 142 18.56 8.80 31.50
C LEU A 142 18.52 8.02 32.82
N GLU A 143 17.63 8.39 33.73
CA GLU A 143 17.36 7.64 34.97
C GLU A 143 16.64 6.31 34.70
N CYS A 144 15.70 6.29 33.76
CA CYS A 144 15.01 5.07 33.33
C CYS A 144 15.97 4.05 32.71
N ALA A 145 16.94 4.51 31.90
CA ALA A 145 17.96 3.65 31.31
C ALA A 145 18.81 2.96 32.40
N GLN A 146 19.11 3.66 33.50
CA GLN A 146 19.81 3.06 34.64
C GLN A 146 18.97 1.95 35.28
N ALA A 147 17.73 2.26 35.64
CA ALA A 147 16.86 1.31 36.32
C ALA A 147 16.49 0.09 35.46
N ALA A 148 16.45 0.24 34.13
CA ALA A 148 16.26 -0.90 33.21
C ALA A 148 17.46 -1.86 33.25
N ILE A 149 18.70 -1.34 33.30
CA ILE A 149 19.92 -2.16 33.45
C ILE A 149 19.91 -2.89 34.79
N ASP A 150 19.48 -2.20 35.85
CA ASP A 150 19.37 -2.77 37.20
C ASP A 150 18.22 -3.81 37.31
N GLY A 151 17.41 -3.98 36.26
CA GLY A 151 16.29 -4.91 36.19
C GLY A 151 15.05 -4.47 36.97
N GLU A 152 14.95 -3.19 37.33
CA GLU A 152 13.82 -2.66 38.10
C GLU A 152 12.56 -2.39 37.25
N VAL A 153 12.74 -2.14 35.94
CA VAL A 153 11.68 -1.80 34.99
C VAL A 153 11.99 -2.43 33.63
N ASP A 154 10.95 -2.80 32.88
CA ASP A 154 11.08 -3.26 31.49
C ASP A 154 11.77 -2.19 30.63
N ASP A 155 12.69 -2.60 29.76
CA ASP A 155 13.46 -1.68 28.92
C ASP A 155 12.57 -1.07 27.81
N PRO A 156 12.30 0.25 27.82
CA PRO A 156 11.46 0.87 26.80
C PRO A 156 12.10 0.88 25.39
N LEU A 157 13.39 0.54 25.26
CA LEU A 157 14.07 0.40 23.97
C LEU A 157 13.68 -0.90 23.23
N GLU A 158 13.05 -1.86 23.90
CA GLU A 158 12.56 -3.10 23.27
C GLU A 158 11.48 -2.82 22.20
N SER A 159 10.63 -1.82 22.44
CA SER A 159 9.55 -1.43 21.52
C SER A 159 9.87 -0.12 20.79
N GLU A 160 10.59 -0.23 19.67
CA GLU A 160 11.00 0.95 18.89
C GLU A 160 9.80 1.73 18.30
N GLU A 161 8.70 1.07 17.94
CA GLU A 161 7.53 1.76 17.36
C GLU A 161 6.85 2.70 18.38
N GLU A 162 6.69 2.24 19.62
CA GLU A 162 6.13 3.05 20.71
C GLU A 162 7.09 4.17 21.10
N LEU A 163 8.39 3.85 21.16
CA LEU A 163 9.46 4.82 21.41
C LEU A 163 9.43 5.97 20.40
N VAL A 164 9.45 5.66 19.10
CA VAL A 164 9.45 6.66 18.02
C VAL A 164 8.20 7.54 18.09
N THR A 165 7.02 6.95 18.31
CA THR A 165 5.76 7.71 18.45
C THR A 165 5.82 8.70 19.63
N GLY A 166 6.37 8.28 20.76
CA GLY A 166 6.58 9.15 21.92
C GLY A 166 7.56 10.29 21.63
N LEU A 167 8.66 9.99 20.94
CA LEU A 167 9.70 10.95 20.59
C LEU A 167 9.24 12.00 19.58
N GLU A 168 8.35 11.67 18.64
CA GLU A 168 7.77 12.65 17.71
C GLU A 168 6.93 13.71 18.44
N MET A 169 6.12 13.28 19.42
CA MET A 169 5.37 14.21 20.28
C MET A 169 6.33 15.05 21.13
N PHE A 170 7.37 14.44 21.69
CA PHE A 170 8.40 15.14 22.46
C PHE A 170 9.16 16.19 21.61
N ALA A 171 9.53 15.85 20.38
CA ALA A 171 10.21 16.75 19.46
C ALA A 171 9.35 17.99 19.17
N THR A 172 8.05 17.81 18.97
CA THR A 172 7.09 18.91 18.78
C THR A 172 7.11 19.87 19.98
N VAL A 173 7.10 19.33 21.21
CA VAL A 173 7.15 20.14 22.44
C VAL A 173 8.48 20.88 22.55
N THR A 174 9.60 20.18 22.34
CA THR A 174 10.95 20.72 22.46
C THR A 174 11.24 21.82 21.45
N ARG A 175 10.68 21.73 20.24
CA ARG A 175 10.92 22.70 19.17
C ARG A 175 10.21 24.05 19.37
N THR A 176 9.27 24.15 20.32
CA THR A 176 8.58 25.42 20.64
C THR A 176 9.58 26.51 21.06
N LYS A 177 10.54 26.16 21.93
CA LYS A 177 11.65 27.03 22.35
C LYS A 177 12.97 26.26 22.20
N TYR A 178 13.29 25.96 20.94
CA TYR A 178 14.31 24.97 20.60
C TYR A 178 15.73 25.36 21.00
N VAL A 179 16.09 26.65 20.99
CA VAL A 179 17.46 27.07 21.33
C VAL A 179 17.78 26.68 22.78
N ASP A 180 16.91 27.05 23.73
CA ASP A 180 17.11 26.75 25.15
C ASP A 180 17.07 25.24 25.42
N SER A 181 16.09 24.54 24.85
CA SER A 181 15.87 23.12 25.07
C SER A 181 16.96 22.25 24.41
N GLY A 182 17.35 22.59 23.18
CA GLY A 182 18.39 21.89 22.43
C GLY A 182 19.78 22.11 23.00
N ARG A 183 20.08 23.30 23.57
CA ARG A 183 21.34 23.55 24.30
C ARG A 183 21.49 22.64 25.52
N TYR A 184 20.41 22.40 26.25
CA TYR A 184 20.41 21.45 27.36
C TYR A 184 20.67 20.02 26.89
N ILE A 185 19.98 19.56 25.84
CA ILE A 185 20.19 18.22 25.25
C ILE A 185 21.66 18.05 24.80
N LEU A 186 22.23 19.08 24.16
CA LEU A 186 23.62 19.09 23.71
C LEU A 186 24.61 18.96 24.89
N GLN A 187 24.34 19.64 26.01
CA GLN A 187 25.19 19.57 27.19
C GLN A 187 25.15 18.17 27.82
N GLU A 188 23.97 17.59 27.99
CA GLU A 188 23.81 16.22 28.51
C GLU A 188 24.49 15.19 27.60
N PHE A 189 24.36 15.34 26.28
CA PHE A 189 25.06 14.48 25.32
C PHE A 189 26.58 14.57 25.46
N LYS A 190 27.13 15.78 25.57
CA LYS A 190 28.57 15.98 25.74
C LYS A 190 29.10 15.37 27.04
N ASP A 191 28.36 15.50 28.14
CA ASP A 191 28.74 14.90 29.43
C ASP A 191 28.78 13.36 29.33
N GLN A 192 27.73 12.73 28.79
CA GLN A 192 27.73 11.26 28.62
C GLN A 192 28.78 10.80 27.59
N PHE A 193 28.98 11.55 26.51
CA PHE A 193 29.97 11.20 25.50
C PHE A 193 31.41 11.31 26.03
N GLN A 194 31.69 12.29 26.91
CA GLN A 194 32.97 12.38 27.59
C GLN A 194 33.21 11.16 28.50
N LYS A 195 32.22 10.76 29.29
CA LYS A 195 32.28 9.54 30.13
C LYS A 195 32.52 8.27 29.30
N TYR A 196 31.91 8.19 28.11
CA TYR A 196 32.15 7.09 27.17
C TYR A 196 33.60 7.03 26.71
N ARG A 197 34.18 8.19 26.33
CA ARG A 197 35.59 8.27 25.91
C ARG A 197 36.54 7.89 27.04
N GLU A 198 36.30 8.38 28.25
CA GLU A 198 37.10 8.03 29.43
C GLU A 198 37.04 6.54 29.75
N THR A 199 35.84 5.94 29.65
CA THR A 199 35.64 4.50 29.86
C THR A 199 36.42 3.69 28.82
N ILE A 200 36.32 4.03 27.52
CA ILE A 200 37.07 3.32 26.48
C ILE A 200 38.59 3.48 26.63
N GLN A 201 39.06 4.67 26.99
CA GLN A 201 40.49 4.91 27.22
C GLN A 201 41.01 4.07 28.38
N ALA A 202 40.25 3.95 29.47
CA ALA A 202 40.60 3.07 30.58
C ALA A 202 40.72 1.60 30.15
N ALA A 203 39.87 1.13 29.23
CA ALA A 203 39.94 -0.21 28.66
C ALA A 203 41.27 -0.48 27.94
N SER A 204 41.72 0.47 27.12
CA SER A 204 42.99 0.38 26.39
C SER A 204 44.20 0.32 27.32
N THR A 205 44.13 0.96 28.50
CA THR A 205 45.19 0.89 29.51
C THR A 205 45.19 -0.41 30.32
N MET A 206 44.02 -1.04 30.51
CA MET A 206 43.87 -2.30 31.26
C MET A 206 44.29 -3.54 30.45
N ALA A 207 44.38 -3.45 29.12
CA ALA A 207 44.82 -4.53 28.25
C ALA A 207 46.28 -5.01 28.51
N GLY A 208 47.05 -4.31 29.36
CA GLY A 208 48.42 -4.67 29.75
C GLY A 208 48.56 -5.40 31.09
N THR A 209 47.49 -5.58 31.89
CA THR A 209 47.59 -6.17 33.24
C THR A 209 46.72 -7.42 33.39
N THR A 210 47.34 -8.56 33.67
CA THR A 210 46.73 -9.88 33.81
C THR A 210 45.96 -10.06 35.12
N SER A 211 44.63 -9.87 35.12
CA SER A 211 43.66 -10.60 35.98
C SER A 211 42.22 -10.43 35.45
N PRO A 212 41.53 -11.47 34.93
CA PRO A 212 40.43 -11.25 33.99
C PRO A 212 38.99 -11.21 34.53
N THR A 213 38.71 -11.41 35.83
CA THR A 213 37.35 -11.83 36.25
C THR A 213 36.51 -10.79 37.00
N LEU A 214 37.07 -9.96 37.89
CA LEU A 214 36.28 -9.01 38.68
C LEU A 214 36.19 -7.62 38.04
N GLY A 215 37.33 -7.08 37.56
CA GLY A 215 37.36 -5.75 36.92
C GLY A 215 36.69 -5.70 35.55
N SER A 216 36.54 -6.84 34.88
CA SER A 216 35.88 -6.94 33.57
C SER A 216 34.36 -6.80 33.65
N SER A 217 33.72 -7.30 34.72
CA SER A 217 32.27 -7.18 34.93
C SER A 217 31.85 -5.75 35.24
N GLU A 218 32.55 -5.10 36.18
CA GLU A 218 32.26 -3.70 36.57
C GLU A 218 32.54 -2.73 35.42
N PHE A 219 33.59 -3.00 34.63
CA PHE A 219 33.84 -2.26 33.40
C PHE A 219 32.72 -2.45 32.37
N LYS A 220 32.28 -3.69 32.15
CA LYS A 220 31.20 -4.02 31.20
C LYS A 220 29.89 -3.33 31.59
N GLU A 221 29.55 -3.30 32.86
CA GLU A 221 28.36 -2.61 33.39
C GLU A 221 28.45 -1.09 33.21
N ARG A 222 29.60 -0.48 33.53
CA ARG A 222 29.82 0.95 33.27
C ARG A 222 29.73 1.31 31.78
N LEU A 223 30.32 0.50 30.91
CA LEU A 223 30.25 0.70 29.46
C LEU A 223 28.81 0.60 28.97
N LEU A 224 28.10 -0.46 29.37
CA LEU A 224 26.69 -0.68 29.05
C LEU A 224 25.82 0.52 29.48
N MET A 225 26.02 1.00 30.71
CA MET A 225 25.29 2.15 31.25
C MET A 225 25.45 3.39 30.37
N VAL A 226 26.68 3.72 29.98
CA VAL A 226 26.96 4.90 29.17
C VAL A 226 26.44 4.71 27.74
N GLU A 227 26.56 3.51 27.17
CA GLU A 227 26.01 3.18 25.85
C GLU A 227 24.47 3.33 25.81
N MET A 228 23.76 2.90 26.84
CA MET A 228 22.28 3.04 26.91
C MET A 228 21.85 4.49 27.10
N LYS A 229 22.54 5.25 27.94
CA LYS A 229 22.29 6.69 28.09
C LYS A 229 22.53 7.44 26.78
N LEU A 230 23.62 7.14 26.07
CA LEU A 230 23.89 7.72 24.76
C LEU A 230 22.85 7.29 23.71
N THR A 231 22.40 6.04 23.73
CA THR A 231 21.36 5.54 22.82
C THR A 231 20.08 6.37 22.93
N TRP A 232 19.60 6.62 24.16
CA TRP A 232 18.45 7.50 24.41
C TRP A 232 18.67 8.91 23.87
N LEU A 233 19.84 9.48 24.11
CA LEU A 233 20.15 10.83 23.64
C LEU A 233 20.24 10.88 22.11
N VAL A 234 20.81 9.88 21.43
CA VAL A 234 20.83 9.81 19.96
C VAL A 234 19.40 9.73 19.41
N TYR A 235 18.52 8.90 19.98
CA TYR A 235 17.11 8.86 19.60
C TYR A 235 16.40 10.20 19.80
N ILE A 236 16.62 10.86 20.96
CA ILE A 236 16.05 12.18 21.27
C ILE A 236 16.54 13.24 20.28
N ILE A 237 17.84 13.29 20.01
CA ILE A 237 18.46 14.24 19.07
C ILE A 237 17.92 14.00 17.66
N ALA A 238 17.87 12.75 17.21
CA ALA A 238 17.32 12.37 15.92
C ALA A 238 15.87 12.84 15.75
N ALA A 239 15.02 12.62 16.77
CA ALA A 239 13.63 13.07 16.74
C ALA A 239 13.52 14.60 16.71
N CYS A 240 14.37 15.32 17.45
CA CYS A 240 14.39 16.79 17.43
C CYS A 240 14.78 17.36 16.05
N ILE A 241 15.76 16.74 15.39
CA ILE A 241 16.16 17.08 14.00
C ILE A 241 15.04 16.72 13.02
N GLY A 242 14.41 15.56 13.18
CA GLY A 242 13.28 15.09 12.37
C GLY A 242 12.03 15.95 12.49
N GLY A 243 11.77 16.51 13.68
CA GLY A 243 10.63 17.39 13.95
C GLY A 243 10.74 18.79 13.31
N ARG A 244 11.79 19.06 12.53
CA ARG A 244 12.01 20.34 11.87
C ARG A 244 10.95 20.64 10.82
N ILE A 245 10.37 21.83 10.90
CA ILE A 245 9.44 22.36 9.89
C ILE A 245 10.17 23.40 9.05
N SER A 246 10.55 23.04 7.82
CA SER A 246 11.50 23.80 6.97
C SER A 246 11.17 25.28 6.75
N TYR A 247 9.89 25.67 6.75
CA TYR A 247 9.46 27.05 6.51
C TYR A 247 9.25 27.86 7.80
N GLN A 248 9.31 27.23 8.98
CA GLN A 248 9.16 27.88 10.29
C GLN A 248 10.48 27.99 11.05
N SER A 249 11.47 27.18 10.70
CA SER A 249 12.74 27.12 11.44
C SER A 249 13.60 28.35 11.26
N THR A 250 14.16 28.85 12.37
CA THR A 250 15.10 29.97 12.35
C THR A 250 16.54 29.49 12.14
N ALA A 251 17.39 30.41 11.71
CA ALA A 251 18.81 30.13 11.51
C ALA A 251 19.53 29.75 12.82
N GLU A 252 19.07 30.19 13.98
CA GLU A 252 19.62 29.78 15.28
C GLU A 252 19.23 28.34 15.64
N GLN A 253 18.02 27.93 15.30
CA GLN A 253 17.57 26.55 15.47
C GLN A 253 18.38 25.59 14.61
N ASP A 254 18.65 25.97 13.35
CA ASP A 254 19.50 25.19 12.46
C ASP A 254 20.96 25.12 12.94
N GLN A 255 21.45 26.13 13.65
CA GLN A 255 22.76 26.07 14.28
C GLN A 255 22.80 25.00 15.40
N VAL A 256 21.75 24.94 16.23
CA VAL A 256 21.63 23.91 17.27
C VAL A 256 21.56 22.50 16.67
N ASP A 257 20.76 22.33 15.60
CA ASP A 257 20.69 21.06 14.85
C ASP A 257 22.07 20.64 14.29
N GLY A 258 22.84 21.60 13.77
CA GLY A 258 24.20 21.35 13.28
C GLY A 258 25.19 20.98 14.39
N GLU A 259 25.15 21.64 15.55
CA GLU A 259 25.99 21.31 16.70
C GLU A 259 25.68 19.90 17.24
N LEU A 260 24.39 19.57 17.37
CA LEU A 260 23.94 18.24 17.80
C LEU A 260 24.38 17.16 16.82
N ALA A 261 24.18 17.37 15.50
CA ALA A 261 24.60 16.43 14.47
C ALA A 261 26.12 16.17 14.51
N CYS A 262 26.92 17.22 14.70
CA CYS A 262 28.38 17.10 14.81
C CYS A 262 28.83 16.22 15.99
N GLU A 263 28.20 16.35 17.16
CA GLU A 263 28.53 15.52 18.33
C GLU A 263 28.10 14.05 18.12
N VAL A 264 26.92 13.82 17.52
CA VAL A 264 26.45 12.47 17.18
C VAL A 264 27.38 11.79 16.16
N LEU A 265 27.84 12.52 15.13
CA LEU A 265 28.86 12.02 14.21
C LEU A 265 30.18 11.68 14.92
N GLY A 266 30.55 12.47 15.94
CA GLY A 266 31.68 12.21 16.84
C GLY A 266 31.57 10.88 17.56
N PHE A 267 30.40 10.63 18.13
CA PHE A 267 30.09 9.38 18.78
C PHE A 267 30.12 8.21 17.80
N ILE A 268 29.50 8.34 16.63
CA ILE A 268 29.51 7.30 15.58
C ILE A 268 30.94 6.93 15.18
N HIS A 269 31.79 7.93 14.92
CA HIS A 269 33.18 7.69 14.54
C HIS A 269 33.95 6.93 15.65
N GLN A 270 33.82 7.37 16.90
CA GLN A 270 34.47 6.70 18.03
C GLN A 270 33.95 5.27 18.24
N LEU A 271 32.64 5.06 18.06
CA LEU A 271 32.00 3.74 18.15
C LEU A 271 32.51 2.79 17.07
N GLN A 272 32.71 3.26 15.83
CA GLN A 272 33.25 2.45 14.74
C GLN A 272 34.68 1.97 15.04
N ILE A 273 35.53 2.88 15.54
CA ILE A 273 36.90 2.54 15.96
C ILE A 273 36.86 1.52 17.10
N TRP A 274 36.04 1.78 18.12
CA TRP A 274 35.89 0.88 19.26
C TRP A 274 35.37 -0.50 18.84
N THR A 275 34.35 -0.57 18.00
CA THR A 275 33.78 -1.84 17.52
C THR A 275 34.83 -2.71 16.82
N SER A 276 35.77 -2.08 16.10
CA SER A 276 36.85 -2.78 15.40
C SER A 276 37.96 -3.29 16.33
N GLN A 277 38.16 -2.63 17.48
CA GLN A 277 39.24 -2.93 18.43
C GLN A 277 38.75 -3.71 19.66
N ARG A 278 37.44 -3.76 19.88
CA ARG A 278 36.83 -4.31 21.10
C ARG A 278 36.92 -5.84 21.13
N PRO A 279 37.41 -6.43 22.22
CA PRO A 279 37.31 -7.87 22.47
C PRO A 279 35.86 -8.36 22.55
N SER A 280 35.55 -9.51 21.94
CA SER A 280 34.18 -10.04 21.83
C SER A 280 33.46 -10.25 23.17
N TYR A 281 34.17 -10.57 24.26
CA TYR A 281 33.55 -10.80 25.58
C TYR A 281 33.00 -9.54 26.27
N LEU A 282 33.48 -8.35 25.86
CA LEU A 282 32.99 -7.05 26.33
C LEU A 282 31.73 -6.60 25.59
N ALA A 283 31.38 -7.31 24.51
CA ALA A 283 30.23 -6.98 23.70
C ALA A 283 28.94 -7.54 24.30
N THR A 284 27.89 -6.71 24.31
CA THR A 284 26.51 -7.10 24.62
C THR A 284 25.68 -7.00 23.33
N PRO A 285 25.06 -8.09 22.85
CA PRO A 285 24.28 -8.08 21.62
C PRO A 285 23.15 -7.03 21.64
N ASP A 286 22.41 -6.93 22.74
CA ASP A 286 21.27 -6.02 22.87
C ASP A 286 21.72 -4.54 22.87
N ALA A 287 22.80 -4.22 23.58
CA ALA A 287 23.33 -2.86 23.57
C ALA A 287 23.79 -2.45 22.17
N HIS A 288 24.46 -3.35 21.45
CA HIS A 288 24.87 -3.11 20.08
C HIS A 288 23.67 -2.89 19.17
N LEU A 289 22.62 -3.71 19.29
CA LEU A 289 21.36 -3.53 18.57
C LEU A 289 20.78 -2.13 18.82
N TYR A 290 20.62 -1.73 20.08
CA TYR A 290 19.98 -0.45 20.42
C TYR A 290 20.81 0.75 19.97
N VAL A 291 22.13 0.74 20.20
CA VAL A 291 23.03 1.80 19.75
C VAL A 291 22.97 1.94 18.23
N GLN A 292 23.14 0.85 17.48
CA GLN A 292 23.07 0.89 16.02
C GLN A 292 21.70 1.31 15.50
N SER A 293 20.62 0.92 16.18
CA SER A 293 19.26 1.31 15.79
C SER A 293 19.00 2.80 16.00
N SER A 294 19.51 3.39 17.09
CA SER A 294 19.47 4.83 17.30
C SER A 294 20.23 5.60 16.21
N ILE A 295 21.37 5.08 15.76
CA ILE A 295 22.17 5.66 14.68
C ILE A 295 21.43 5.56 13.33
N ILE A 296 20.79 4.42 13.04
CA ILE A 296 19.95 4.25 11.84
C ILE A 296 18.78 5.25 11.86
N TYR A 297 18.12 5.42 13.01
CA TYR A 297 17.04 6.40 13.17
C TYR A 297 17.56 7.84 12.98
N PHE A 298 18.73 8.18 13.52
CA PHE A 298 19.40 9.45 13.27
C PHE A 298 19.65 9.69 11.77
N TYR A 299 20.20 8.70 11.05
CA TYR A 299 20.42 8.81 9.61
C TYR A 299 19.11 9.03 8.83
N LEU A 300 18.04 8.33 9.22
CA LEU A 300 16.72 8.51 8.60
C LEU A 300 16.20 9.95 8.78
N GLN A 301 16.21 10.45 10.02
CA GLN A 301 15.71 11.79 10.33
C GLN A 301 16.57 12.87 9.69
N PHE A 302 17.90 12.78 9.83
CA PHE A 302 18.83 13.76 9.23
C PHE A 302 18.68 13.81 7.71
N ARG A 303 18.59 12.65 7.05
CA ARG A 303 18.37 12.59 5.61
C ARG A 303 17.04 13.21 5.21
N SER A 304 15.95 12.92 5.93
CA SER A 304 14.63 13.48 5.62
C SER A 304 14.57 15.00 5.77
N THR A 305 15.35 15.55 6.71
CA THR A 305 15.32 16.97 7.04
C THR A 305 16.29 17.81 6.20
N TYR A 306 17.52 17.32 5.98
CA TYR A 306 18.63 18.12 5.45
C TYR A 306 19.20 17.64 4.11
N ILE A 307 18.80 16.45 3.61
CA ILE A 307 19.29 15.89 2.35
C ILE A 307 18.12 15.77 1.35
N GLY A 308 17.97 16.77 0.47
CA GLY A 308 16.89 16.84 -0.53
C GLY A 308 16.86 18.14 -1.35
N GLU A 309 15.76 18.39 -2.07
CA GLU A 309 15.59 19.57 -2.94
C GLU A 309 15.65 20.91 -2.19
N ASP A 310 15.30 20.94 -0.89
CA ASP A 310 15.40 22.11 -0.01
C ASP A 310 16.80 22.35 0.61
N SER A 311 17.83 21.62 0.18
CA SER A 311 19.20 21.71 0.74
C SER A 311 19.82 23.12 0.70
N SER A 312 19.33 24.00 -0.18
CA SER A 312 19.73 25.40 -0.27
C SER A 312 19.45 26.22 1.01
N LYS A 313 18.52 25.77 1.87
CA LYS A 313 18.16 26.44 3.13
C LYS A 313 18.95 25.94 4.35
N SER A 314 19.86 24.98 4.18
CA SER A 314 20.54 24.28 5.29
C SER A 314 21.96 24.80 5.55
N VAL A 315 22.24 26.05 5.17
CA VAL A 315 23.59 26.63 5.11
C VAL A 315 24.34 26.55 6.44
N LYS A 316 23.67 26.83 7.56
CA LYS A 316 24.33 26.82 8.88
C LYS A 316 24.70 25.43 9.38
N VAL A 317 23.86 24.43 9.12
CA VAL A 317 24.16 23.03 9.46
C VAL A 317 25.40 22.58 8.69
N TYR A 318 25.43 22.82 7.38
CA TYR A 318 26.57 22.44 6.54
C TYR A 318 27.83 23.26 6.85
N ALA A 319 27.73 24.51 7.30
CA ALA A 319 28.88 25.28 7.75
C ALA A 319 29.58 24.62 8.96
N LEU A 320 28.81 24.16 9.95
CA LEU A 320 29.36 23.46 11.12
C LEU A 320 29.92 22.07 10.77
N LEU A 321 29.23 21.34 9.89
CA LEU A 321 29.69 20.05 9.38
C LEU A 321 30.98 20.19 8.55
N THR A 322 31.11 21.27 7.78
CA THR A 322 32.34 21.63 7.06
C THR A 322 33.48 21.89 8.03
N GLU A 323 33.25 22.73 9.04
CA GLU A 323 34.27 23.13 10.02
C GLU A 323 34.84 21.94 10.81
N ARG A 324 33.97 21.03 11.29
CA ARG A 324 34.37 19.94 12.17
C ARG A 324 34.71 18.64 11.47
N TRP A 325 34.03 18.34 10.36
CA TRP A 325 34.11 17.04 9.68
C TRP A 325 34.53 17.14 8.21
N GLY A 326 34.72 18.35 7.67
CA GLY A 326 35.02 18.55 6.24
C GLY A 326 33.85 18.16 5.32
N LEU A 327 32.63 18.11 5.86
CA LEU A 327 31.42 17.68 5.15
C LEU A 327 30.69 18.90 4.59
N ASN A 328 31.04 19.24 3.36
CA ASN A 328 30.59 20.45 2.68
C ASN A 328 29.33 20.21 1.85
N THR A 329 29.05 18.95 1.52
CA THR A 329 27.97 18.58 0.61
C THR A 329 27.07 17.48 1.21
N PRO A 330 25.75 17.49 0.91
CA PRO A 330 24.84 16.40 1.29
C PRO A 330 25.33 15.01 0.83
N ASN A 331 26.02 15.01 -0.30
CA ASN A 331 26.67 13.87 -0.92
C ASN A 331 27.71 13.18 0.00
N GLN A 332 28.63 13.93 0.62
CA GLN A 332 29.60 13.34 1.55
C GLN A 332 28.92 12.75 2.80
N VAL A 333 27.80 13.34 3.24
CA VAL A 333 27.02 12.78 4.36
C VAL A 333 26.37 11.44 3.95
N LEU A 334 25.85 11.33 2.73
CA LEU A 334 25.32 10.06 2.20
C LEU A 334 26.40 8.98 2.15
N ASP A 335 27.65 9.31 1.82
CA ASP A 335 28.75 8.36 1.85
C ASP A 335 29.01 7.81 3.26
N ILE A 336 29.03 8.68 4.28
CA ILE A 336 29.14 8.26 5.68
C ILE A 336 27.98 7.34 6.08
N ILE A 337 26.74 7.71 5.73
CA ILE A 337 25.54 6.90 6.04
C ILE A 337 25.68 5.51 5.43
N MET A 338 26.05 5.43 4.14
CA MET A 338 26.22 4.16 3.43
C MET A 338 27.36 3.31 4.03
N ASN A 339 28.53 3.90 4.26
CA ASN A 339 29.68 3.18 4.82
C ASN A 339 29.43 2.66 6.23
N SER A 340 28.85 3.50 7.08
CA SER A 340 28.57 3.18 8.48
C SER A 340 27.55 2.04 8.60
N SER A 341 26.46 2.13 7.84
CA SER A 341 25.37 1.16 7.95
C SER A 341 25.63 -0.14 7.17
N LEU A 342 26.53 -0.16 6.18
CA LEU A 342 26.86 -1.39 5.45
C LEU A 342 27.44 -2.49 6.36
N VAL A 343 28.17 -2.10 7.41
CA VAL A 343 28.74 -3.04 8.38
C VAL A 343 27.64 -3.86 9.07
N ASN A 344 26.46 -3.27 9.31
CA ASN A 344 25.33 -3.93 9.96
C ASN A 344 24.71 -5.06 9.13
N LEU A 345 25.01 -5.14 7.82
CA LEU A 345 24.55 -6.23 6.95
C LEU A 345 25.50 -7.45 6.99
N ARG A 346 26.72 -7.28 7.51
CA ARG A 346 27.70 -8.36 7.63
C ARG A 346 27.48 -9.09 8.95
N SER A 347 27.34 -10.42 8.88
CA SER A 347 27.16 -11.25 10.07
C SER A 347 28.50 -11.78 10.56
N ASN A 348 28.72 -11.71 11.87
CA ASN A 348 29.90 -12.29 12.52
C ASN A 348 29.81 -13.82 12.63
N GLY A 349 28.61 -14.38 12.43
CA GLY A 349 28.39 -15.83 12.40
C GLY A 349 28.18 -16.50 13.74
N ASP A 350 28.13 -15.71 14.82
CA ASP A 350 27.89 -16.17 16.18
C ASP A 350 26.39 -16.41 16.41
N PRO A 351 25.96 -17.62 16.83
CA PRO A 351 24.56 -17.90 17.14
C PRO A 351 23.94 -16.97 18.19
N GLU A 352 24.72 -16.45 19.15
CA GLU A 352 24.21 -15.55 20.20
C GLU A 352 23.77 -14.19 19.63
N TRP A 353 24.39 -13.77 18.53
CA TRP A 353 24.15 -12.47 17.89
C TRP A 353 23.05 -12.52 16.83
N LYS A 354 22.63 -13.72 16.43
CA LYS A 354 21.78 -13.92 15.26
C LYS A 354 20.47 -13.14 15.31
N LYS A 355 19.77 -13.12 16.45
CA LYS A 355 18.50 -12.41 16.61
C LYS A 355 18.68 -10.90 16.39
N GLN A 356 19.72 -10.34 16.97
CA GLN A 356 20.04 -8.91 16.91
C GLN A 356 20.57 -8.51 15.52
N GLU A 357 21.45 -9.32 14.92
CA GLU A 357 21.93 -9.13 13.54
C GLU A 357 20.78 -9.18 12.51
N ASP A 358 19.83 -10.10 12.68
CA ASP A 358 18.63 -10.20 11.84
C ASP A 358 17.78 -8.92 11.94
N MET A 359 17.58 -8.39 13.15
CA MET A 359 16.85 -7.12 13.37
C MET A 359 17.60 -5.92 12.76
N LEU A 360 18.93 -5.84 12.94
CA LEU A 360 19.75 -4.80 12.33
C LEU A 360 19.73 -4.86 10.80
N THR A 361 19.71 -6.06 10.23
CA THR A 361 19.57 -6.26 8.78
C THR A 361 18.24 -5.67 8.30
N VAL A 362 17.13 -5.97 8.97
CA VAL A 362 15.80 -5.42 8.63
C VAL A 362 15.82 -3.89 8.69
N ARG A 363 16.33 -3.30 9.78
CA ARG A 363 16.40 -1.84 9.99
C ARG A 363 17.29 -1.15 8.95
N THR A 364 18.45 -1.72 8.66
CA THR A 364 19.41 -1.21 7.67
C THR A 364 18.84 -1.26 6.25
N LEU A 365 18.19 -2.35 5.87
CA LEU A 365 17.53 -2.46 4.56
C LEU A 365 16.34 -1.50 4.43
N LYS A 366 15.62 -1.22 5.52
CA LYS A 366 14.60 -0.15 5.56
C LYS A 366 15.23 1.22 5.30
N LEU A 367 16.39 1.51 5.91
CA LEU A 367 17.16 2.73 5.60
C LEU A 367 17.54 2.78 4.12
N TYR A 368 18.15 1.73 3.58
CA TYR A 368 18.57 1.69 2.17
C TYR A 368 17.39 1.80 1.20
N THR A 369 16.26 1.17 1.50
CA THR A 369 15.04 1.29 0.69
C THR A 369 14.52 2.72 0.71
N ASN A 370 14.56 3.40 1.86
CA ASN A 370 14.22 4.82 1.95
C ASN A 370 15.20 5.66 1.12
N LEU A 371 16.52 5.46 1.27
CA LEU A 371 17.55 6.18 0.52
C LEU A 371 17.38 6.01 -1.01
N ALA A 372 16.97 4.82 -1.44
CA ALA A 372 16.71 4.48 -2.83
C ALA A 372 15.29 4.86 -3.33
N SER A 373 14.38 5.29 -2.44
CA SER A 373 12.99 5.62 -2.82
C SER A 373 12.86 7.01 -3.44
N GLY A 374 12.01 7.11 -4.48
CA GLY A 374 12.00 8.15 -5.52
C GLY A 374 11.52 9.55 -5.16
N LEU A 375 11.37 9.91 -3.87
CA LEU A 375 11.05 11.29 -3.49
C LEU A 375 12.19 12.28 -3.78
N VAL A 376 13.41 11.78 -4.03
CA VAL A 376 14.58 12.59 -4.43
C VAL A 376 15.41 11.79 -5.45
N TYR A 377 15.05 11.85 -6.73
CA TYR A 377 15.77 11.14 -7.82
C TYR A 377 17.27 11.50 -7.88
N SER A 378 17.66 12.67 -7.36
CA SER A 378 19.07 13.10 -7.26
C SER A 378 19.90 12.30 -6.23
N SER A 379 19.30 11.82 -5.12
CA SER A 379 20.06 11.10 -4.10
C SER A 379 20.50 9.71 -4.57
N VAL A 380 19.64 9.00 -5.30
CA VAL A 380 19.96 7.65 -5.82
C VAL A 380 21.05 7.70 -6.87
N LYS A 381 21.03 8.70 -7.76
CA LYS A 381 22.10 8.94 -8.75
C LYS A 381 23.45 9.18 -8.09
N TYR A 382 23.47 9.87 -6.96
CA TYR A 382 24.70 10.07 -6.21
C TYR A 382 25.15 8.79 -5.49
N ILE A 383 24.23 8.08 -4.82
CA ILE A 383 24.52 6.80 -4.14
C ILE A 383 25.14 5.80 -5.13
N ARG A 384 24.67 5.77 -6.38
CA ARG A 384 25.25 4.92 -7.45
C ARG A 384 26.74 5.18 -7.71
N LYS A 385 27.19 6.43 -7.55
CA LYS A 385 28.58 6.85 -7.82
C LYS A 385 29.55 6.55 -6.67
N LEU A 386 29.04 6.26 -5.47
CA LEU A 386 29.85 5.90 -4.31
C LEU A 386 30.60 4.59 -4.55
N ASP A 387 31.87 4.54 -4.17
CA ASP A 387 32.70 3.35 -4.36
C ASP A 387 32.18 2.15 -3.56
N THR A 388 31.67 2.41 -2.35
CA THR A 388 31.02 1.42 -1.50
C THR A 388 29.83 0.76 -2.19
N THR A 389 29.01 1.54 -2.89
CA THR A 389 27.88 1.02 -3.66
C THR A 389 28.35 0.23 -4.89
N LYS A 390 29.41 0.67 -5.58
CA LYS A 390 29.98 -0.08 -6.71
C LYS A 390 30.49 -1.44 -6.25
N VAL A 391 31.19 -1.50 -5.11
CA VAL A 391 31.65 -2.76 -4.50
C VAL A 391 30.46 -3.62 -4.07
N LEU A 392 29.42 -3.02 -3.49
CA LEU A 392 28.18 -3.72 -3.12
C LEU A 392 27.50 -4.35 -4.34
N LEU A 393 27.42 -3.63 -5.46
CA LEU A 393 26.84 -4.14 -6.72
C LEU A 393 27.67 -5.26 -7.34
N SER A 394 29.00 -5.28 -7.17
CA SER A 394 29.82 -6.40 -7.64
C SER A 394 29.79 -7.61 -6.72
N ASN A 395 29.61 -7.39 -5.41
CA ASN A 395 29.76 -8.41 -4.36
C ASN A 395 28.45 -8.57 -3.57
N HIS A 396 27.36 -8.89 -4.27
CA HIS A 396 26.02 -8.99 -3.68
C HIS A 396 25.56 -10.43 -3.39
N SER A 397 26.49 -11.39 -3.42
CA SER A 397 26.22 -12.83 -3.30
C SER A 397 26.13 -13.31 -1.84
N PRO A 398 25.57 -14.51 -1.58
CA PRO A 398 25.53 -15.11 -0.24
C PRO A 398 26.87 -15.34 0.44
N SER A 399 27.99 -15.31 -0.30
CA SER A 399 29.34 -15.39 0.23
C SER A 399 29.71 -14.21 1.14
N GLU A 400 29.16 -13.02 0.86
CA GLU A 400 29.42 -11.80 1.62
C GLU A 400 28.36 -11.56 2.69
N PHE A 401 27.12 -11.95 2.41
CA PHE A 401 25.95 -11.66 3.24
C PHE A 401 25.23 -12.93 3.64
N ARG A 402 25.45 -13.39 4.89
CA ARG A 402 24.86 -14.64 5.42
C ARG A 402 23.34 -14.63 5.49
N PHE A 403 22.69 -13.46 5.57
CA PHE A 403 21.23 -13.36 5.52
C PHE A 403 20.65 -13.77 4.14
N LEU A 404 21.50 -13.84 3.10
CA LEU A 404 21.18 -14.39 1.79
C LEU A 404 21.43 -15.91 1.69
N SER A 405 21.80 -16.60 2.76
CA SER A 405 21.88 -18.06 2.75
C SER A 405 20.48 -18.68 2.77
N ALA A 406 20.26 -19.75 2.00
CA ALA A 406 18.98 -20.45 1.97
C ALA A 406 18.77 -21.20 3.30
N ALA A 407 17.86 -20.75 4.15
CA ALA A 407 17.56 -21.39 5.43
C ALA A 407 16.49 -22.49 5.27
N LYS A 408 16.71 -23.65 5.91
CA LYS A 408 15.79 -24.82 5.91
C LYS A 408 14.38 -24.54 6.47
N LYS A 409 14.15 -23.39 7.10
CA LYS A 409 12.85 -22.98 7.67
C LYS A 409 12.50 -21.56 7.23
N SER A 410 12.29 -21.32 5.93
CA SER A 410 11.71 -20.06 5.45
C SER A 410 10.19 -20.03 5.61
N SER A 411 9.71 -20.07 6.85
CA SER A 411 8.42 -19.41 7.09
C SER A 411 8.56 -17.92 6.79
N ASP A 412 7.46 -17.23 6.47
CA ASP A 412 7.33 -15.82 6.05
C ASP A 412 7.79 -14.83 7.15
N THR A 413 9.02 -14.96 7.63
CA THR A 413 9.65 -14.13 8.66
C THR A 413 10.13 -12.82 8.05
N ALA A 414 10.27 -11.78 8.89
CA ALA A 414 10.82 -10.48 8.47
C ALA A 414 12.18 -10.63 7.76
N VAL A 415 12.99 -11.60 8.19
CA VAL A 415 14.30 -11.94 7.62
C VAL A 415 14.18 -12.50 6.19
N SER A 416 13.17 -13.33 5.89
CA SER A 416 12.96 -13.80 4.51
C SER A 416 12.56 -12.66 3.56
N ARG A 417 11.99 -11.56 4.06
CA ARG A 417 11.69 -10.37 3.26
C ARG A 417 12.92 -9.47 3.03
N CYS A 418 13.97 -9.61 3.84
CA CYS A 418 15.22 -8.86 3.69
C CYS A 418 15.85 -9.09 2.31
N ARG A 419 15.89 -10.34 1.82
CA ARG A 419 16.42 -10.66 0.48
C ARG A 419 15.73 -9.86 -0.63
N MET A 420 14.40 -9.89 -0.62
CA MET A 420 13.58 -9.18 -1.60
C MET A 420 13.83 -7.67 -1.52
N ASN A 421 13.83 -7.08 -0.31
CA ASN A 421 14.07 -5.65 -0.12
C ASN A 421 15.50 -5.24 -0.55
N TYR A 422 16.49 -6.08 -0.26
CA TYR A 422 17.88 -5.88 -0.65
C TYR A 422 18.01 -5.80 -2.18
N TYR A 423 17.52 -6.81 -2.91
CA TYR A 423 17.57 -6.78 -4.38
C TYR A 423 16.65 -5.72 -5.01
N THR A 424 15.57 -5.32 -4.33
CA THR A 424 14.77 -4.16 -4.74
C THR A 424 15.61 -2.88 -4.69
N MET A 425 16.38 -2.68 -3.61
CA MET A 425 17.26 -1.51 -3.49
C MET A 425 18.42 -1.56 -4.48
N LEU A 426 19.12 -2.70 -4.61
CA LEU A 426 20.23 -2.83 -5.56
C LEU A 426 19.78 -2.55 -6.99
N SER A 427 18.61 -3.05 -7.39
CA SER A 427 18.06 -2.81 -8.72
C SER A 427 17.77 -1.33 -8.96
N ARG A 428 17.16 -0.63 -7.99
CA ARG A 428 16.96 0.84 -8.09
C ARG A 428 18.26 1.61 -8.25
N VAL A 429 19.31 1.20 -7.53
CA VAL A 429 20.60 1.87 -7.59
C VAL A 429 21.33 1.56 -8.89
N LEU A 430 21.37 0.29 -9.31
CA LEU A 430 21.94 -0.15 -10.58
C LEU A 430 21.37 0.67 -11.75
N PHE A 431 20.05 0.82 -11.78
CA PHE A 431 19.32 1.51 -12.83
C PHE A 431 19.19 3.03 -12.66
N ALA A 432 19.93 3.63 -11.73
CA ALA A 432 19.92 5.07 -11.51
C ALA A 432 20.66 5.86 -12.62
N GLU A 433 21.56 5.21 -13.36
CA GLU A 433 22.29 5.78 -14.50
C GLU A 433 21.71 5.29 -15.84
N ASP A 434 21.95 6.05 -16.91
CA ASP A 434 21.33 5.81 -18.22
C ASP A 434 22.05 4.72 -19.05
N ASN A 435 23.36 4.53 -18.82
CA ASN A 435 24.20 3.56 -19.51
C ASN A 435 24.64 2.44 -18.58
N VAL A 436 23.80 1.42 -18.45
CA VAL A 436 23.90 0.36 -17.43
C VAL A 436 24.06 -1.03 -18.01
N ASP A 437 24.11 -1.16 -19.34
CA ASP A 437 24.02 -2.45 -20.03
C ASP A 437 25.17 -3.38 -19.60
N ALA A 438 26.42 -2.89 -19.62
CA ALA A 438 27.59 -3.67 -19.18
C ALA A 438 27.54 -4.00 -17.67
N ASP A 439 27.11 -3.05 -16.84
CA ASP A 439 26.97 -3.24 -15.40
C ASP A 439 25.87 -4.25 -15.07
N PHE A 440 24.78 -4.25 -15.83
CA PHE A 440 23.69 -5.21 -15.72
C PHE A 440 24.19 -6.64 -16.00
N TRP A 441 24.91 -6.85 -17.12
CA TRP A 441 25.47 -8.16 -17.46
C TRP A 441 26.46 -8.65 -16.40
N ARG A 442 27.28 -7.76 -15.82
CA ARG A 442 28.15 -8.11 -14.69
C ARG A 442 27.35 -8.44 -13.43
N PHE A 443 26.27 -7.72 -13.18
CA PHE A 443 25.40 -7.90 -12.02
C PHE A 443 24.67 -9.25 -12.02
N VAL A 444 24.15 -9.70 -13.17
CA VAL A 444 23.41 -10.98 -13.25
C VAL A 444 24.30 -12.21 -13.25
N LYS A 445 25.62 -12.05 -13.46
CA LYS A 445 26.56 -13.16 -13.61
C LYS A 445 26.55 -14.18 -12.46
N PRO A 446 26.48 -13.78 -11.17
CA PRO A 446 26.37 -14.74 -10.06
C PRO A 446 25.09 -15.58 -10.12
N TRP A 447 23.98 -15.02 -10.59
CA TRP A 447 22.73 -15.76 -10.77
C TRP A 447 22.79 -16.71 -11.95
N GLU A 448 23.39 -16.29 -13.06
CA GLU A 448 23.66 -17.14 -14.22
C GLU A 448 24.46 -18.38 -13.83
N ILE A 449 25.56 -18.22 -13.09
CA ILE A 449 26.37 -19.36 -12.60
C ILE A 449 25.52 -20.33 -11.76
N ALA A 450 24.68 -19.81 -10.87
CA ALA A 450 23.82 -20.64 -10.03
C ALA A 450 22.74 -21.38 -10.85
N LEU A 451 22.13 -20.71 -11.83
CA LEU A 451 21.12 -21.31 -12.71
C LEU A 451 21.73 -22.36 -13.66
N ASP A 452 22.94 -22.13 -14.16
CA ASP A 452 23.67 -23.07 -15.00
C ASP A 452 24.04 -24.35 -14.22
N GLN A 453 24.47 -24.20 -12.96
CA GLN A 453 24.73 -25.33 -12.06
C GLN A 453 23.45 -26.16 -11.79
N VAL A 454 22.32 -25.48 -11.55
CA VAL A 454 21.03 -26.16 -11.37
C VAL A 454 20.59 -26.86 -12.66
N THR A 455 20.79 -26.24 -13.83
CA THR A 455 20.45 -26.85 -15.13
C THR A 455 21.23 -28.14 -15.33
N LEU A 456 22.54 -28.11 -15.12
CA LEU A 456 23.42 -29.26 -15.24
C LEU A 456 23.05 -30.37 -14.23
N ALA A 457 22.65 -30.01 -13.01
CA ALA A 457 22.17 -30.98 -12.02
C ALA A 457 20.82 -31.62 -12.42
N LEU A 458 19.88 -30.84 -12.97
CA LEU A 458 18.58 -31.34 -13.45
C LEU A 458 18.72 -32.25 -14.68
N GLU A 459 19.76 -32.06 -15.50
CA GLU A 459 20.10 -32.93 -16.64
C GLU A 459 20.87 -34.20 -16.22
N GLY A 460 21.13 -34.38 -14.92
CA GLY A 460 21.78 -35.56 -14.35
C GLY A 460 23.31 -35.49 -14.31
N GLY A 461 23.90 -34.31 -14.55
CA GLY A 461 25.35 -34.09 -14.63
C GLY A 461 26.02 -33.48 -13.39
N GLY A 462 25.31 -33.27 -12.27
CA GLY A 462 25.81 -32.48 -11.13
C GLY A 462 25.71 -33.15 -9.75
N ASP A 463 26.49 -32.63 -8.79
CA ASP A 463 26.59 -33.13 -7.40
C ASP A 463 25.55 -32.55 -6.43
N LEU A 464 24.60 -31.74 -6.92
CA LEU A 464 23.59 -31.10 -6.07
C LEU A 464 22.46 -32.07 -5.74
N SER A 465 22.07 -32.14 -4.46
CA SER A 465 20.89 -32.90 -4.06
C SER A 465 19.61 -32.19 -4.52
N GLU A 466 18.51 -32.94 -4.60
CA GLU A 466 17.17 -32.38 -4.89
C GLU A 466 16.81 -31.23 -3.93
N GLU A 467 17.17 -31.36 -2.65
CA GLU A 467 16.94 -30.35 -1.62
C GLU A 467 17.82 -29.10 -1.82
N ASP A 468 19.08 -29.28 -2.25
CA ASP A 468 19.97 -28.16 -2.55
C ASP A 468 19.46 -27.35 -3.75
N ILE A 469 19.02 -28.03 -4.81
CA ILE A 469 18.41 -27.41 -5.99
C ILE A 469 17.19 -26.58 -5.56
N ARG A 470 16.29 -27.19 -4.77
CA ARG A 470 15.07 -26.54 -4.27
C ARG A 470 15.40 -25.26 -3.48
N LEU A 471 16.37 -25.31 -2.57
CA LEU A 471 16.77 -24.18 -1.73
C LEU A 471 17.47 -23.06 -2.52
N ILE A 472 18.32 -23.41 -3.50
CA ILE A 472 18.96 -22.45 -4.41
C ILE A 472 17.89 -21.71 -5.20
N LEU A 473 16.98 -22.43 -5.85
CA LEU A 473 15.90 -21.83 -6.64
C LEU A 473 14.97 -20.98 -5.78
N LEU A 474 14.66 -21.41 -4.54
CA LEU A 474 13.80 -20.66 -3.63
C LEU A 474 14.42 -19.30 -3.27
N GLY A 475 15.72 -19.28 -2.98
CA GLY A 475 16.45 -18.03 -2.74
C GLY A 475 16.47 -17.14 -3.99
N LEU A 476 16.83 -17.72 -5.13
CA LEU A 476 16.99 -17.00 -6.38
C LEU A 476 15.68 -16.38 -6.89
N PHE A 477 14.55 -17.09 -6.87
CA PHE A 477 13.26 -16.50 -7.28
C PHE A 477 12.75 -15.41 -6.32
N LYS A 478 13.14 -15.44 -5.03
CA LYS A 478 12.90 -14.32 -4.11
C LYS A 478 13.75 -13.09 -4.48
N ASP A 479 15.01 -13.32 -4.86
CA ASP A 479 15.94 -12.28 -5.28
C ASP A 479 15.50 -11.63 -6.61
N LEU A 480 15.22 -12.45 -7.62
CA LEU A 480 14.72 -12.01 -8.94
C LEU A 480 13.42 -11.23 -8.81
N ARG A 481 12.50 -11.67 -7.94
CA ARG A 481 11.27 -10.93 -7.67
C ARG A 481 11.58 -9.54 -7.11
N GLY A 482 12.47 -9.45 -6.12
CA GLY A 482 12.89 -8.16 -5.56
C GLY A 482 13.48 -7.24 -6.61
N PHE A 483 14.34 -7.78 -7.48
CA PHE A 483 14.95 -7.03 -8.58
C PHE A 483 13.90 -6.49 -9.57
N VAL A 484 13.00 -7.36 -10.06
CA VAL A 484 11.97 -7.01 -11.06
C VAL A 484 10.94 -6.02 -10.52
N ILE A 485 10.63 -6.02 -9.22
CA ILE A 485 9.66 -5.07 -8.61
C ILE A 485 10.07 -3.62 -8.86
N SER A 486 11.37 -3.33 -8.91
CA SER A 486 11.85 -1.94 -9.07
C SER A 486 11.93 -1.47 -10.52
N ILE A 487 11.89 -2.39 -11.48
CA ILE A 487 11.96 -2.11 -12.90
C ILE A 487 10.66 -1.43 -13.34
N THR A 488 10.79 -0.19 -13.82
CA THR A 488 9.64 0.62 -14.29
C THR A 488 9.79 1.10 -15.73
N ASN A 489 10.99 1.03 -16.30
CA ASN A 489 11.28 1.49 -17.66
C ASN A 489 11.35 0.32 -18.65
N ARG A 490 10.89 0.56 -19.89
CA ARG A 490 11.00 -0.36 -21.03
C ARG A 490 12.43 -0.89 -21.23
N LYS A 491 13.45 -0.02 -21.27
CA LYS A 491 14.85 -0.44 -21.53
C LYS A 491 15.34 -1.44 -20.48
N GLN A 492 15.05 -1.17 -19.21
CA GLN A 492 15.44 -2.01 -18.08
C GLN A 492 14.73 -3.36 -18.11
N TYR A 493 13.44 -3.36 -18.46
CA TYR A 493 12.68 -4.60 -18.64
C TYR A 493 13.21 -5.42 -19.81
N THR A 494 13.52 -4.81 -20.95
CA THR A 494 14.10 -5.49 -22.12
C THR A 494 15.42 -6.18 -21.76
N LEU A 495 16.35 -5.50 -21.07
CA LEU A 495 17.60 -6.13 -20.62
C LEU A 495 17.36 -7.37 -19.76
N PHE A 496 16.44 -7.28 -18.79
CA PHE A 496 16.09 -8.41 -17.93
C PHE A 496 15.39 -9.53 -18.70
N PHE A 497 14.48 -9.19 -19.61
CA PHE A 497 13.75 -10.14 -20.45
C PHE A 497 14.71 -10.91 -21.36
N ASP A 498 15.64 -10.23 -22.03
CA ASP A 498 16.60 -10.84 -22.95
C ASP A 498 17.62 -11.75 -22.24
N TRP A 499 17.98 -11.43 -20.99
CA TRP A 499 18.79 -12.32 -20.16
C TRP A 499 18.00 -13.56 -19.68
N PHE A 500 16.76 -13.36 -19.24
CA PHE A 500 15.99 -14.42 -18.60
C PHE A 500 15.30 -15.38 -19.59
N TYR A 501 14.71 -14.83 -20.66
CA TYR A 501 14.00 -15.55 -21.70
C TYR A 501 14.85 -15.63 -22.98
N PRO A 502 14.96 -16.80 -23.63
CA PRO A 502 14.30 -18.07 -23.29
C PRO A 502 15.09 -18.95 -22.31
N ALA A 503 16.37 -18.62 -22.04
CA ALA A 503 17.36 -19.51 -21.43
C ALA A 503 16.90 -20.21 -20.13
N TYR A 504 16.26 -19.48 -19.20
CA TYR A 504 15.95 -20.00 -17.86
C TYR A 504 14.48 -20.34 -17.65
N THR A 505 13.62 -20.10 -18.63
CA THR A 505 12.20 -20.52 -18.56
C THR A 505 11.99 -22.03 -18.46
N PRO A 506 12.82 -22.92 -19.04
CA PRO A 506 12.69 -24.36 -18.83
C PRO A 506 12.87 -24.77 -17.36
N ILE A 507 13.76 -24.12 -16.62
CA ILE A 507 13.98 -24.36 -15.17
C ILE A 507 12.70 -24.05 -14.40
N VAL A 508 12.02 -22.96 -14.74
CA VAL A 508 10.75 -22.56 -14.11
C VAL A 508 9.69 -23.64 -14.31
N ARG A 509 9.52 -24.13 -15.55
CA ARG A 509 8.56 -25.19 -15.85
C ARG A 509 8.89 -26.45 -15.07
N ARG A 510 10.15 -26.89 -15.10
CA ARG A 510 10.59 -28.09 -14.40
C ARG A 510 10.41 -28.00 -12.88
N ALA A 511 10.72 -26.84 -12.30
CA ALA A 511 10.54 -26.61 -10.87
C ALA A 511 9.07 -26.64 -10.44
N ILE A 512 8.15 -26.15 -11.27
CA ILE A 512 6.71 -26.21 -11.01
C ILE A 512 6.17 -27.63 -11.15
N GLU A 513 6.69 -28.44 -12.10
CA GLU A 513 6.31 -29.85 -12.24
C GLU A 513 6.73 -30.68 -11.02
N ILE A 514 7.92 -30.42 -10.46
CA ILE A 514 8.46 -31.19 -9.34
C ILE A 514 7.91 -30.70 -7.99
N TRP A 515 7.88 -29.37 -7.77
CA TRP A 515 7.49 -28.77 -6.48
C TRP A 515 6.33 -27.75 -6.60
N PRO A 516 5.16 -28.13 -7.13
CA PRO A 516 4.02 -27.21 -7.30
C PRO A 516 3.46 -26.72 -5.95
N HIS A 517 3.58 -27.52 -4.89
CA HIS A 517 2.98 -27.23 -3.58
C HIS A 517 3.98 -26.72 -2.54
N ASP A 518 5.27 -26.69 -2.89
CA ASP A 518 6.31 -26.18 -2.00
C ASP A 518 6.31 -24.64 -1.97
N GLU A 519 7.01 -24.08 -0.99
CA GLU A 519 7.28 -22.64 -0.94
C GLU A 519 7.93 -22.14 -2.24
N LEU A 520 8.72 -22.98 -2.92
CA LEU A 520 9.31 -22.69 -4.21
C LEU A 520 8.27 -22.36 -5.28
N GLY A 521 7.22 -23.18 -5.45
CA GLY A 521 6.15 -22.91 -6.41
C GLY A 521 5.46 -21.56 -6.16
N ILE A 522 5.26 -21.20 -4.88
CA ILE A 522 4.72 -19.90 -4.48
C ILE A 522 5.70 -18.76 -4.81
N ALA A 523 6.99 -18.94 -4.54
CA ALA A 523 8.02 -17.94 -4.87
C ALA A 523 8.11 -17.69 -6.37
N ILE A 524 8.06 -18.76 -7.18
CA ILE A 524 8.05 -18.71 -8.64
C ILE A 524 6.82 -17.95 -9.13
N LEU A 525 5.59 -18.27 -8.69
CA LEU A 525 4.40 -17.54 -9.14
C LEU A 525 4.39 -16.08 -8.71
N ARG A 526 4.94 -15.76 -7.53
CA ARG A 526 5.09 -14.38 -7.08
C ARG A 526 6.09 -13.60 -7.93
N PHE A 527 7.19 -14.24 -8.35
CA PHE A 527 8.11 -13.68 -9.34
C PHE A 527 7.42 -13.52 -10.69
N TRP A 528 6.73 -14.56 -11.18
CA TRP A 528 6.09 -14.58 -12.49
C TRP A 528 5.00 -13.53 -12.61
N HIS A 529 4.19 -13.34 -11.55
CA HIS A 529 3.21 -12.26 -11.47
C HIS A 529 3.88 -10.90 -11.66
N GLU A 530 5.01 -10.64 -11.00
CA GLU A 530 5.74 -9.40 -11.23
C GLU A 530 6.28 -9.36 -12.67
N PHE A 531 6.93 -10.41 -13.16
CA PHE A 531 7.49 -10.48 -14.52
C PHE A 531 6.48 -10.14 -15.62
N VAL A 532 5.24 -10.64 -15.54
CA VAL A 532 4.19 -10.39 -16.55
C VAL A 532 3.41 -9.09 -16.34
N ASN A 533 3.58 -8.40 -15.21
CA ASN A 533 2.79 -7.22 -14.87
C ASN A 533 3.34 -5.95 -15.55
N ASN A 534 2.51 -5.34 -16.39
CA ASN A 534 2.84 -4.14 -17.16
C ASN A 534 2.66 -2.84 -16.37
N LYS A 535 3.31 -2.73 -15.21
CA LYS A 535 3.32 -1.50 -14.40
C LYS A 535 4.04 -0.38 -15.16
N SER A 536 3.48 0.83 -15.13
CA SER A 536 4.07 2.02 -15.78
C SER A 536 4.39 1.84 -17.28
N ASN A 537 3.67 0.95 -17.98
CA ASN A 537 3.93 0.60 -19.39
C ASN A 537 5.36 0.10 -19.67
N ARG A 538 5.99 -0.59 -18.71
CA ARG A 538 7.35 -1.14 -18.85
C ARG A 538 7.46 -2.30 -19.86
N ILE A 539 6.37 -3.05 -20.07
CA ILE A 539 6.29 -4.13 -21.06
C ILE A 539 5.66 -3.54 -22.33
N ALA A 540 6.51 -3.08 -23.23
CA ALA A 540 6.10 -2.51 -24.50
C ALA A 540 7.04 -3.01 -25.59
N PHE A 541 6.67 -4.13 -26.20
CA PHE A 541 7.40 -4.70 -27.34
C PHE A 541 7.05 -3.96 -28.62
N ASP A 542 7.98 -3.90 -29.57
CA ASP A 542 7.71 -3.34 -30.89
C ASP A 542 6.66 -4.19 -31.61
N SER A 543 5.84 -3.58 -32.48
CA SER A 543 4.75 -4.27 -33.18
C SER A 543 5.21 -5.42 -34.09
N SER A 544 6.49 -5.44 -34.46
CA SER A 544 7.13 -6.52 -35.21
C SER A 544 7.69 -7.64 -34.34
N SER A 545 7.75 -7.46 -33.02
CA SER A 545 8.35 -8.42 -32.10
C SER A 545 7.34 -9.50 -31.67
N PRO A 546 7.71 -10.79 -31.74
CA PRO A 546 6.87 -11.88 -31.22
C PRO A 546 6.91 -12.01 -29.70
N ASN A 547 7.75 -11.23 -28.99
CA ASN A 547 8.05 -11.41 -27.57
C ASN A 547 6.82 -11.34 -26.66
N GLY A 548 5.82 -10.52 -27.01
CA GLY A 548 4.56 -10.48 -26.25
C GLY A 548 3.80 -11.81 -26.32
N ILE A 549 3.70 -12.38 -27.53
CA ILE A 549 3.02 -13.66 -27.76
C ILE A 549 3.78 -14.79 -27.04
N LEU A 550 5.11 -14.81 -27.17
CA LEU A 550 5.97 -15.81 -26.52
C LEU A 550 5.87 -15.75 -24.99
N LEU A 551 5.89 -14.54 -24.41
CA LEU A 551 5.72 -14.35 -22.96
C LEU A 551 4.37 -14.91 -22.46
N PHE A 552 3.30 -14.71 -23.24
CA PHE A 552 1.99 -15.26 -22.89
C PHE A 552 1.93 -16.78 -23.09
N GLN A 553 2.55 -17.33 -24.12
CA GLN A 553 2.64 -18.78 -24.32
C GLN A 553 3.36 -19.48 -23.15
N GLU A 554 4.46 -18.91 -22.67
CA GLU A 554 5.16 -19.42 -21.50
C GLU A 554 4.32 -19.29 -20.24
N THR A 555 3.68 -18.13 -20.05
CA THR A 555 2.76 -17.93 -18.92
C THR A 555 1.61 -18.93 -18.95
N SER A 556 1.05 -19.19 -20.13
CA SER A 556 -0.01 -20.18 -20.34
C SER A 556 0.44 -21.58 -19.93
N SER A 557 1.66 -21.96 -20.29
CA SER A 557 2.22 -23.28 -19.98
C SER A 557 2.48 -23.44 -18.48
N ILE A 558 3.07 -22.43 -17.85
CA ILE A 558 3.31 -22.40 -16.40
C ILE A 558 2.01 -22.49 -15.61
N LEU A 559 1.02 -21.67 -15.95
CA LEU A 559 -0.28 -21.68 -15.27
C LEU A 559 -1.04 -22.99 -15.50
N PHE A 560 -0.96 -23.56 -16.70
CA PHE A 560 -1.60 -24.85 -16.98
C PHE A 560 -1.05 -25.97 -16.08
N ILE A 561 0.28 -26.13 -16.02
CA ILE A 561 0.92 -27.16 -15.18
C ILE A 561 0.53 -26.93 -13.70
N TYR A 562 0.71 -25.70 -13.21
CA TYR A 562 0.40 -25.37 -11.82
C TYR A 562 -1.08 -25.60 -11.47
N GLY A 563 -2.00 -25.19 -12.33
CA GLY A 563 -3.43 -25.33 -12.12
C GLY A 563 -3.91 -26.79 -12.15
N GLN A 564 -3.34 -27.64 -13.01
CA GLN A 564 -3.60 -29.08 -13.00
C GLN A 564 -3.20 -29.74 -11.68
N HIS A 565 -2.05 -29.36 -11.12
CA HIS A 565 -1.64 -29.84 -9.79
C HIS A 565 -2.55 -29.32 -8.66
N LEU A 566 -3.05 -28.09 -8.75
CA LEU A 566 -4.00 -27.58 -7.76
C LEU A 566 -5.35 -28.32 -7.80
N LEU A 567 -5.83 -28.69 -8.99
CA LEU A 567 -7.10 -29.40 -9.17
C LEU A 567 -7.02 -30.87 -8.73
N SER A 568 -5.88 -31.53 -8.95
CA SER A 568 -5.69 -32.95 -8.61
C SER A 568 -5.45 -33.21 -7.11
N ARG A 569 -5.30 -32.15 -6.30
CA ARG A 569 -4.97 -32.27 -4.88
C ARG A 569 -6.18 -32.73 -4.03
N PRO A 570 -6.06 -33.81 -3.26
CA PRO A 570 -7.08 -34.19 -2.28
C PRO A 570 -7.09 -33.23 -1.09
N LEU A 571 -8.27 -32.80 -0.66
CA LEU A 571 -8.44 -31.93 0.52
C LEU A 571 -8.17 -32.75 1.79
N SER A 572 -7.09 -32.42 2.52
CA SER A 572 -6.82 -33.03 3.83
C SER A 572 -7.67 -32.33 4.90
N ARG A 573 -8.51 -33.08 5.63
CA ARG A 573 -9.43 -32.53 6.66
C ARG A 573 -8.73 -31.86 7.85
N ALA A 574 -7.40 -31.99 7.99
CA ALA A 574 -6.65 -31.54 9.15
C ALA A 574 -5.77 -30.29 8.91
N GLY A 575 -5.62 -29.82 7.67
CA GLY A 575 -4.82 -28.65 7.33
C GLY A 575 -5.65 -27.38 7.10
N SER A 576 -5.04 -26.20 7.21
CA SER A 576 -5.72 -24.95 6.87
C SER A 576 -5.97 -24.89 5.36
N LEU A 577 -7.25 -24.95 4.95
CA LEU A 577 -7.72 -24.86 3.55
C LEU A 577 -7.05 -23.71 2.77
N TRP A 578 -6.81 -22.60 3.46
CA TRP A 578 -6.06 -21.46 2.96
C TRP A 578 -4.67 -21.82 2.42
N THR A 579 -3.85 -22.50 3.22
CA THR A 579 -2.44 -22.77 2.88
C THR A 579 -2.33 -23.85 1.81
N GLU A 580 -3.25 -24.80 1.83
CA GLU A 580 -3.22 -25.97 0.96
C GLU A 580 -3.78 -25.72 -0.44
N LYS A 581 -4.80 -24.86 -0.57
CA LYS A 581 -5.53 -24.67 -1.83
C LYS A 581 -5.69 -23.20 -2.20
N TYR A 582 -6.31 -22.39 -1.34
CA TYR A 582 -6.73 -21.04 -1.72
C TYR A 582 -5.58 -20.06 -1.98
N LYS A 583 -4.46 -20.18 -1.26
CA LYS A 583 -3.26 -19.36 -1.52
C LYS A 583 -2.69 -19.61 -2.93
N GLY A 584 -2.70 -20.85 -3.40
CA GLY A 584 -2.26 -21.21 -4.75
C GLY A 584 -3.20 -20.65 -5.82
N ILE A 585 -4.52 -20.82 -5.62
CA ILE A 585 -5.53 -20.32 -6.56
C ILE A 585 -5.50 -18.78 -6.64
N MET A 586 -5.37 -18.10 -5.49
CA MET A 586 -5.19 -16.65 -5.45
C MET A 586 -3.98 -16.19 -6.28
N LEU A 587 -2.84 -16.89 -6.19
CA LEU A 587 -1.66 -16.56 -6.99
C LEU A 587 -1.89 -16.80 -8.48
N TYR A 588 -2.57 -17.90 -8.83
CA TYR A 588 -2.97 -18.19 -10.20
C TYR A 588 -3.83 -17.04 -10.78
N PHE A 589 -4.86 -16.61 -10.05
CA PHE A 589 -5.73 -15.50 -10.48
C PHE A 589 -4.97 -14.19 -10.67
N ASN A 590 -4.03 -13.87 -9.78
CA ASN A 590 -3.21 -12.66 -9.90
C ASN A 590 -2.32 -12.68 -11.15
N VAL A 591 -1.63 -13.80 -11.42
CA VAL A 591 -0.81 -13.94 -12.63
C VAL A 591 -1.68 -13.83 -13.88
N LEU A 592 -2.80 -14.56 -13.92
CA LEU A 592 -3.72 -14.53 -15.05
C LEU A 592 -4.25 -13.11 -15.31
N SER A 593 -4.70 -12.42 -14.26
CA SER A 593 -5.17 -11.04 -14.36
C SER A 593 -4.10 -10.12 -14.95
N ALA A 594 -2.88 -10.17 -14.44
CA ALA A 594 -1.78 -9.32 -14.92
C ALA A 594 -1.41 -9.60 -16.38
N SER A 595 -1.50 -10.86 -16.82
CA SER A 595 -1.23 -11.25 -18.21
C SER A 595 -2.33 -10.81 -19.17
N LEU A 596 -3.61 -10.95 -18.79
CA LEU A 596 -4.74 -10.55 -19.63
C LEU A 596 -4.84 -9.02 -19.76
N SER A 597 -4.66 -8.28 -18.65
CA SER A 597 -4.72 -6.81 -18.66
C SER A 597 -3.43 -6.13 -19.13
N GLY A 598 -2.40 -6.90 -19.51
CA GLY A 598 -1.05 -6.40 -19.76
C GLY A 598 -0.89 -5.56 -21.04
N LYS A 599 -1.81 -5.67 -22.01
CA LYS A 599 -1.82 -4.92 -23.29
C LYS A 599 -0.58 -5.10 -24.18
N TYR A 600 0.31 -6.04 -23.88
CA TYR A 600 1.48 -6.39 -24.70
C TYR A 600 1.22 -7.55 -25.68
N VAL A 601 0.01 -8.12 -25.69
CA VAL A 601 -0.41 -9.19 -26.61
C VAL A 601 -1.75 -8.84 -27.23
N ASN A 602 -1.86 -9.05 -28.54
CA ASN A 602 -3.16 -9.09 -29.21
C ASN A 602 -3.68 -10.53 -29.25
N PHE A 603 -4.67 -10.84 -28.42
CA PHE A 603 -5.20 -12.19 -28.27
C PHE A 603 -5.91 -12.73 -29.52
N GLY A 604 -6.35 -11.87 -30.45
CA GLY A 604 -6.92 -12.29 -31.72
C GLY A 604 -5.92 -13.10 -32.58
N VAL A 605 -4.63 -12.93 -32.34
CA VAL A 605 -3.54 -13.61 -33.05
C VAL A 605 -3.53 -15.13 -32.77
N PHE A 606 -3.85 -15.56 -31.55
CA PHE A 606 -3.89 -16.99 -31.20
C PHE A 606 -4.90 -17.76 -32.07
N LYS A 607 -6.08 -17.17 -32.29
CA LYS A 607 -7.12 -17.74 -33.16
C LYS A 607 -6.68 -17.81 -34.63
N LEU A 608 -5.88 -16.83 -35.10
CA LEU A 608 -5.37 -16.81 -36.48
C LEU A 608 -4.32 -17.90 -36.73
N TYR A 609 -3.47 -18.19 -35.75
CA TYR A 609 -2.41 -19.20 -35.86
C TYR A 609 -2.81 -20.59 -35.33
N GLY A 610 -4.04 -20.77 -34.83
CA GLY A 610 -4.51 -22.05 -34.28
C GLY A 610 -3.85 -22.43 -32.95
N ASP A 611 -3.34 -21.43 -32.21
CA ASP A 611 -2.69 -21.63 -30.92
C ASP A 611 -3.74 -21.66 -29.79
N LYS A 612 -3.70 -22.72 -28.98
CA LYS A 612 -4.64 -23.00 -27.89
C LYS A 612 -4.19 -22.44 -26.54
N ALA A 613 -3.14 -21.63 -26.48
CA ALA A 613 -2.58 -21.11 -25.23
C ALA A 613 -3.64 -20.39 -24.36
N LEU A 614 -4.49 -19.56 -24.96
CA LEU A 614 -5.55 -18.84 -24.23
C LEU A 614 -6.69 -19.77 -23.81
N GLU A 615 -7.15 -20.65 -24.71
CA GLU A 615 -8.24 -21.60 -24.43
C GLU A 615 -7.88 -22.50 -23.25
N ARG A 616 -6.67 -23.07 -23.29
CA ARG A 616 -6.15 -23.99 -22.27
C ARG A 616 -6.12 -23.39 -20.85
N ILE A 617 -5.73 -22.12 -20.71
CA ILE A 617 -5.73 -21.49 -19.38
C ILE A 617 -7.13 -21.10 -18.92
N LEU A 618 -8.01 -20.69 -19.83
CA LEU A 618 -9.39 -20.36 -19.48
C LEU A 618 -10.14 -21.59 -18.98
N ASP A 619 -9.89 -22.77 -19.58
CA ASP A 619 -10.47 -24.03 -19.11
C ASP A 619 -10.07 -24.36 -17.65
N ILE A 620 -8.79 -24.18 -17.32
CA ILE A 620 -8.28 -24.36 -15.95
C ILE A 620 -8.83 -23.28 -15.01
N PHE A 621 -8.88 -22.03 -15.46
CA PHE A 621 -9.47 -20.92 -14.70
C PHE A 621 -10.92 -21.23 -14.30
N PHE A 622 -11.76 -21.68 -15.24
CA PHE A 622 -13.15 -22.05 -14.96
C PHE A 622 -13.26 -23.22 -13.98
N GLN A 623 -12.42 -24.25 -14.12
CA GLN A 623 -12.39 -25.36 -13.17
C GLN A 623 -11.96 -24.92 -11.76
N LEU A 624 -10.98 -24.02 -11.66
CA LEU A 624 -10.52 -23.46 -10.38
C LEU A 624 -11.58 -22.57 -9.73
N MET A 625 -12.36 -21.81 -10.51
CA MET A 625 -13.50 -21.04 -9.98
C MET A 625 -14.52 -21.96 -9.33
N LEU A 626 -14.94 -23.01 -10.03
CA LEU A 626 -15.92 -23.99 -9.50
C LEU A 626 -15.38 -24.80 -8.31
N ALA A 627 -14.06 -24.88 -8.14
CA ALA A 627 -13.43 -25.61 -7.05
C ALA A 627 -13.48 -24.89 -5.70
N ILE A 628 -14.00 -23.66 -5.64
CA ILE A 628 -14.09 -22.82 -4.43
C ILE A 628 -15.57 -22.51 -4.14
N PRO A 629 -16.08 -22.74 -2.91
CA PRO A 629 -17.40 -22.24 -2.52
C PRO A 629 -17.48 -20.71 -2.54
N VAL A 630 -18.64 -20.14 -2.90
CA VAL A 630 -18.81 -18.67 -2.92
C VAL A 630 -18.62 -18.07 -1.52
N ASP A 631 -19.11 -18.75 -0.48
CA ASP A 631 -18.91 -18.37 0.92
C ASP A 631 -17.43 -18.19 1.27
N ASP A 632 -16.57 -19.10 0.78
CA ASP A 632 -15.12 -19.03 1.02
C ASP A 632 -14.46 -17.88 0.24
N ILE A 633 -14.94 -17.57 -0.97
CA ILE A 633 -14.46 -16.37 -1.69
C ILE A 633 -14.70 -15.13 -0.85
N ILE A 634 -15.88 -14.99 -0.25
CA ILE A 634 -16.26 -13.83 0.56
C ILE A 634 -15.52 -13.84 1.90
N ALA A 635 -15.36 -15.00 2.53
CA ALA A 635 -14.73 -15.15 3.83
C ALA A 635 -13.21 -14.86 3.83
N TYR A 636 -12.52 -15.06 2.71
CA TYR A 636 -11.08 -14.83 2.58
C TYR A 636 -10.77 -13.56 1.74
N PRO A 637 -10.49 -12.40 2.37
CA PRO A 637 -10.38 -11.11 1.64
C PRO A 637 -9.35 -11.10 0.51
N LYS A 638 -8.19 -11.74 0.72
CA LYS A 638 -7.12 -11.81 -0.30
C LYS A 638 -7.53 -12.64 -1.51
N LEU A 639 -8.30 -13.71 -1.30
CA LEU A 639 -8.86 -14.53 -2.37
C LEU A 639 -9.96 -13.76 -3.09
N SER A 640 -10.85 -13.11 -2.34
CA SER A 640 -11.91 -12.24 -2.86
C SER A 640 -11.35 -11.20 -3.84
N THR A 641 -10.35 -10.43 -3.40
CA THR A 641 -9.71 -9.41 -4.24
C THR A 641 -9.14 -10.01 -5.52
N ALA A 642 -8.42 -11.14 -5.43
CA ALA A 642 -7.82 -11.79 -6.59
C ALA A 642 -8.89 -12.30 -7.58
N TYR A 643 -9.95 -12.92 -7.07
CA TYR A 643 -11.07 -13.43 -7.87
C TYR A 643 -11.81 -12.31 -8.61
N TYR A 644 -12.26 -11.26 -7.91
CA TYR A 644 -13.01 -10.18 -8.55
C TYR A 644 -12.14 -9.34 -9.49
N THR A 645 -10.83 -9.25 -9.25
CA THR A 645 -9.90 -8.57 -10.16
C THR A 645 -9.78 -9.35 -11.48
N VAL A 646 -9.49 -10.65 -11.43
CA VAL A 646 -9.37 -11.45 -12.66
C VAL A 646 -10.71 -11.57 -13.39
N LEU A 647 -11.83 -11.62 -12.66
CA LEU A 647 -13.16 -11.65 -13.23
C LEU A 647 -13.48 -10.35 -13.98
N ASP A 648 -13.20 -9.18 -13.41
CA ASP A 648 -13.45 -7.89 -14.07
C ASP A 648 -12.60 -7.72 -15.33
N VAL A 649 -11.34 -8.19 -15.32
CA VAL A 649 -10.47 -8.21 -16.50
C VAL A 649 -11.01 -9.16 -17.56
N PHE A 650 -11.40 -10.37 -17.17
CA PHE A 650 -11.98 -11.37 -18.08
C PHE A 650 -13.26 -10.85 -18.75
N VAL A 651 -14.17 -10.27 -17.97
CA VAL A 651 -15.44 -9.70 -18.47
C VAL A 651 -15.18 -8.50 -19.40
N CYS A 652 -14.17 -7.68 -19.11
CA CYS A 652 -13.83 -6.51 -19.90
C CYS A 652 -13.37 -6.87 -21.32
N ASP A 653 -12.39 -7.78 -21.41
CA ASP A 653 -11.59 -7.92 -22.64
C ASP A 653 -11.79 -9.27 -23.35
N HIS A 654 -12.34 -10.29 -22.68
CA HIS A 654 -12.33 -11.68 -23.18
C HIS A 654 -13.70 -12.35 -23.28
N MET A 655 -14.57 -12.17 -22.29
CA MET A 655 -15.85 -12.89 -22.18
C MET A 655 -16.69 -12.79 -23.46
N MET A 656 -16.80 -11.58 -24.03
CA MET A 656 -17.63 -11.31 -25.22
C MET A 656 -17.06 -11.87 -26.53
N GLY A 657 -15.79 -12.26 -26.54
CA GLY A 657 -15.11 -12.82 -27.71
C GLY A 657 -15.14 -14.35 -27.78
N LEU A 658 -15.56 -15.02 -26.70
CA LEU A 658 -15.62 -16.47 -26.62
C LEU A 658 -16.86 -17.04 -27.34
N PRO A 659 -16.75 -18.24 -27.95
CA PRO A 659 -17.88 -18.87 -28.63
C PRO A 659 -18.99 -19.31 -27.67
N MET A 660 -18.62 -19.75 -26.46
CA MET A 660 -19.55 -20.16 -25.40
C MET A 660 -18.79 -20.24 -24.06
N ILE A 661 -19.52 -20.15 -22.94
CA ILE A 661 -19.02 -20.45 -21.60
C ILE A 661 -19.94 -21.53 -20.98
N PRO A 662 -19.39 -22.54 -20.27
CA PRO A 662 -20.21 -23.57 -19.64
C PRO A 662 -21.24 -22.97 -18.66
N HIS A 663 -22.51 -23.39 -18.74
CA HIS A 663 -23.58 -22.89 -17.89
C HIS A 663 -23.29 -22.94 -16.37
N PRO A 664 -22.66 -24.00 -15.81
CA PRO A 664 -22.31 -24.01 -14.38
C PRO A 664 -21.36 -22.87 -13.98
N VAL A 665 -20.45 -22.48 -14.87
CA VAL A 665 -19.51 -21.38 -14.63
C VAL A 665 -20.24 -20.05 -14.63
N LEU A 666 -21.16 -19.84 -15.57
CA LEU A 666 -21.99 -18.63 -15.63
C LEU A 666 -22.88 -18.48 -14.39
N ALA A 667 -23.57 -19.55 -13.99
CA ALA A 667 -24.40 -19.56 -12.78
C ALA A 667 -23.56 -19.22 -11.54
N TYR A 668 -22.39 -19.86 -11.39
CA TYR A 668 -21.44 -19.58 -10.32
C TYR A 668 -20.97 -18.11 -10.32
N MET A 669 -20.59 -17.57 -11.48
CA MET A 669 -20.17 -16.17 -11.63
C MET A 669 -21.25 -15.20 -11.17
N PHE A 670 -22.48 -15.37 -11.63
CA PHE A 670 -23.58 -14.47 -11.27
C PHE A 670 -23.97 -14.58 -9.79
N ARG A 671 -23.94 -15.79 -9.23
CA ARG A 671 -24.11 -16.01 -7.79
C ARG A 671 -23.07 -15.22 -6.99
N ALA A 672 -21.79 -15.38 -7.30
CA ALA A 672 -20.69 -14.68 -6.64
C ALA A 672 -20.83 -13.14 -6.76
N LEU A 673 -21.13 -12.65 -7.97
CA LEU A 673 -21.34 -11.22 -8.21
C LEU A 673 -22.49 -10.62 -7.38
N GLY A 674 -23.56 -11.38 -7.15
CA GLY A 674 -24.67 -10.93 -6.30
C GLY A 674 -24.37 -11.00 -4.81
N GLU A 675 -23.78 -12.09 -4.32
CA GLU A 675 -23.58 -12.32 -2.88
C GLU A 675 -22.63 -11.30 -2.25
N ILE A 676 -21.58 -10.86 -2.98
CA ILE A 676 -20.65 -9.84 -2.47
C ILE A 676 -21.29 -8.45 -2.32
N ILE A 677 -22.42 -8.17 -2.97
CA ILE A 677 -23.10 -6.87 -2.91
C ILE A 677 -23.95 -6.76 -1.64
N ILE A 678 -24.38 -7.90 -1.07
CA ILE A 678 -25.25 -8.00 0.11
C ILE A 678 -24.59 -7.36 1.35
N PRO A 679 -25.36 -6.69 2.24
CA PRO A 679 -24.87 -5.82 3.32
C PRO A 679 -23.86 -6.39 4.33
N GLN A 680 -23.63 -7.69 4.33
CA GLN A 680 -22.72 -8.35 5.28
C GLN A 680 -21.25 -8.23 4.87
N SER A 681 -20.94 -7.82 3.64
CA SER A 681 -19.57 -7.70 3.14
C SER A 681 -18.96 -6.33 3.49
N LEU A 682 -17.84 -6.32 4.22
CA LEU A 682 -17.11 -5.11 4.59
C LEU A 682 -16.22 -4.55 3.46
N ASP A 683 -16.05 -5.28 2.34
CA ASP A 683 -15.08 -4.97 1.29
C ASP A 683 -15.67 -4.13 0.14
N THR A 684 -15.49 -2.81 0.26
CA THR A 684 -15.93 -1.82 -0.74
C THR A 684 -15.24 -1.95 -2.10
N VAL A 685 -14.02 -2.50 -2.16
CA VAL A 685 -13.25 -2.64 -3.42
C VAL A 685 -13.82 -3.80 -4.23
N CYS A 686 -13.99 -4.97 -3.61
CA CYS A 686 -14.56 -6.13 -4.27
C CYS A 686 -16.00 -5.87 -4.76
N CYS A 687 -16.82 -5.19 -3.96
CA CYS A 687 -18.15 -4.76 -4.39
C CYS A 687 -18.11 -3.86 -5.63
N SER A 688 -17.14 -2.94 -5.71
CA SER A 688 -17.00 -2.05 -6.87
C SER A 688 -16.58 -2.81 -8.14
N LEU A 689 -15.69 -3.80 -8.02
CA LEU A 689 -15.28 -4.67 -9.13
C LEU A 689 -16.44 -5.56 -9.62
N ALA A 690 -17.23 -6.11 -8.70
CA ALA A 690 -18.42 -6.88 -9.04
C ALA A 690 -19.45 -6.01 -9.78
N CYS A 691 -19.72 -4.80 -9.28
CA CYS A 691 -20.60 -3.84 -9.93
C CYS A 691 -20.12 -3.45 -11.35
N SER A 692 -18.82 -3.23 -11.51
CA SER A 692 -18.20 -2.97 -12.82
C SER A 692 -18.42 -4.15 -13.79
N SER A 693 -18.23 -5.37 -13.31
CA SER A 693 -18.44 -6.59 -14.11
C SER A 693 -19.90 -6.72 -14.56
N ILE A 694 -20.87 -6.51 -13.64
CA ILE A 694 -22.30 -6.53 -13.97
C ILE A 694 -22.65 -5.44 -14.99
N ASP A 695 -22.15 -4.21 -14.82
CA ASP A 695 -22.40 -3.10 -15.75
C ASP A 695 -21.88 -3.43 -17.15
N LYS A 696 -20.66 -3.98 -17.27
CA LYS A 696 -20.07 -4.40 -18.56
C LYS A 696 -20.91 -5.49 -19.24
N ILE A 697 -21.35 -6.51 -18.49
CA ILE A 697 -22.21 -7.57 -19.01
C ILE A 697 -23.53 -6.99 -19.51
N CYS A 698 -24.23 -6.22 -18.68
CA CYS A 698 -25.51 -5.64 -19.05
C CYS A 698 -25.37 -4.68 -20.24
N SER A 699 -24.30 -3.89 -20.26
CA SER A 699 -23.97 -2.98 -21.37
C SER A 699 -23.87 -3.68 -22.70
N PHE A 700 -23.15 -4.80 -22.71
CA PHE A 700 -22.99 -5.57 -23.93
C PHE A 700 -24.33 -6.09 -24.43
N VAL A 701 -25.14 -6.68 -23.56
CA VAL A 701 -26.45 -7.25 -23.90
C VAL A 701 -27.42 -6.19 -24.40
N VAL A 702 -27.56 -5.07 -23.68
CA VAL A 702 -28.43 -3.95 -24.10
C VAL A 702 -27.97 -3.38 -25.44
N ASN A 703 -26.68 -3.12 -25.61
CA ASN A 703 -26.16 -2.59 -26.88
C ASN A 703 -26.35 -3.58 -28.03
N TRP A 704 -26.23 -4.88 -27.77
CA TRP A 704 -26.52 -5.92 -28.77
C TRP A 704 -28.00 -5.90 -29.17
N MET A 705 -28.92 -5.83 -28.20
CA MET A 705 -30.36 -5.76 -28.46
C MET A 705 -30.76 -4.48 -29.22
N ILE A 706 -30.16 -3.34 -28.90
CA ILE A 706 -30.39 -2.08 -29.64
C ILE A 706 -29.94 -2.23 -31.09
N LYS A 707 -28.75 -2.79 -31.33
CA LYS A 707 -28.24 -3.03 -32.69
C LYS A 707 -29.09 -4.04 -33.45
N ASP A 708 -29.54 -5.12 -32.81
CA ASP A 708 -30.41 -6.12 -33.42
C ASP A 708 -31.77 -5.54 -33.80
N LYS A 709 -32.33 -4.66 -32.96
CA LYS A 709 -33.57 -3.94 -33.26
C LYS A 709 -33.40 -3.01 -34.46
N ILE A 710 -32.35 -2.18 -34.49
CA ILE A 710 -32.05 -1.30 -35.63
C ILE A 710 -31.91 -2.11 -36.91
N ARG A 711 -31.18 -3.24 -36.86
CA ARG A 711 -31.03 -4.14 -38.01
C ARG A 711 -32.37 -4.67 -38.52
N LYS A 712 -33.25 -5.12 -37.62
CA LYS A 712 -34.58 -5.64 -38.00
C LYS A 712 -35.46 -4.53 -38.57
N ASP A 713 -35.39 -3.33 -38.02
CA ASP A 713 -36.13 -2.17 -38.51
C ASP A 713 -35.63 -1.77 -39.92
N ASP A 714 -34.31 -1.76 -40.16
CA ASP A 714 -33.70 -1.52 -41.48
C ASP A 714 -34.07 -2.62 -42.50
N GLU A 715 -34.06 -3.89 -42.10
CA GLU A 715 -34.48 -5.03 -42.94
C GLU A 715 -35.97 -4.94 -43.31
N GLN A 716 -36.83 -4.49 -42.37
CA GLN A 716 -38.25 -4.25 -42.63
C GLN A 716 -38.46 -3.06 -43.57
N GLU A 717 -37.70 -1.97 -43.42
CA GLU A 717 -37.75 -0.83 -44.33
C GLU A 717 -37.27 -1.18 -45.75
N GLU A 718 -36.23 -2.01 -45.90
CA GLU A 718 -35.79 -2.50 -47.22
C GLU A 718 -36.82 -3.42 -47.89
N LEU A 719 -37.49 -4.27 -47.12
CA LEU A 719 -38.60 -5.10 -47.60
C LEU A 719 -39.80 -4.24 -48.06
N HIS A 720 -40.12 -3.18 -47.32
CA HIS A 720 -41.17 -2.23 -47.71
C HIS A 720 -40.81 -1.41 -48.96
N ARG A 721 -39.53 -1.04 -49.14
CA ARG A 721 -39.05 -0.37 -50.37
C ARG A 721 -39.06 -1.30 -51.58
N ASN A 722 -38.73 -2.58 -51.41
CA ASN A 722 -38.74 -3.56 -52.50
C ASN A 722 -40.14 -4.09 -52.85
N ALA A 723 -41.09 -4.06 -51.92
CA ALA A 723 -42.50 -4.40 -52.19
C ALA A 723 -43.28 -3.26 -52.87
N GLY A 724 -42.76 -2.04 -52.85
CA GLY A 724 -43.38 -0.83 -53.39
C GLY A 724 -42.92 -0.44 -54.79
N SER A 725 -43.02 -1.33 -55.80
CA SER A 725 -43.21 -0.89 -57.20
C SER A 725 -43.65 -2.05 -58.11
N PRO A 726 -44.84 -1.93 -58.71
CA PRO A 726 -44.98 -2.19 -60.14
C PRO A 726 -45.53 -0.91 -60.78
N ASP A 727 -44.71 -0.18 -61.53
CA ASP A 727 -45.26 0.84 -62.42
C ASP A 727 -44.80 0.61 -63.87
N PRO A 728 -45.73 0.26 -64.78
CA PRO A 728 -45.47 0.09 -66.19
C PRO A 728 -45.70 1.44 -66.87
N ASN A 729 -44.65 2.26 -67.01
CA ASN A 729 -44.43 3.15 -68.17
C ASN A 729 -43.24 4.07 -67.89
N GLY A 730 -42.27 4.04 -68.81
CA GLY A 730 -41.03 4.79 -68.67
C GLY A 730 -41.17 6.29 -68.87
N ARG A 731 -40.30 7.05 -68.17
CA ARG A 731 -39.37 8.06 -68.71
C ARG A 731 -38.54 8.71 -67.58
N PRO A 732 -37.35 9.25 -67.88
CA PRO A 732 -36.29 9.49 -66.90
C PRO A 732 -36.46 10.82 -66.16
N GLY A 733 -36.30 10.77 -64.83
CA GLY A 733 -36.40 11.94 -63.95
C GLY A 733 -35.11 12.76 -63.89
N SER A 734 -35.27 14.06 -64.13
CA SER A 734 -34.31 15.12 -63.80
C SER A 734 -34.24 15.35 -62.29
N GLY A 735 -33.03 15.56 -61.76
CA GLY A 735 -32.82 15.82 -60.34
C GLY A 735 -33.29 17.19 -59.86
N SER A 736 -33.49 17.30 -58.55
CA SER A 736 -32.98 18.43 -57.76
C SER A 736 -33.06 18.14 -56.27
N ASN A 737 -32.07 18.72 -55.57
CA ASN A 737 -31.69 18.59 -54.17
C ASN A 737 -32.77 18.94 -53.15
N SER A 738 -32.65 18.33 -51.96
CA SER A 738 -32.75 19.09 -50.70
C SER A 738 -31.74 18.59 -49.67
N GLN A 739 -30.94 19.53 -49.18
CA GLN A 739 -29.87 19.39 -48.19
C GLN A 739 -30.39 18.97 -46.80
N ARG A 740 -29.58 18.19 -46.07
CA ARG A 740 -29.41 18.37 -44.62
C ARG A 740 -27.96 18.09 -44.22
N SER A 741 -27.46 19.04 -43.45
CA SER A 741 -26.08 19.32 -43.04
C SER A 741 -25.62 18.44 -41.88
N SER A 742 -24.42 17.85 -42.02
CA SER A 742 -23.64 17.27 -40.94
C SER A 742 -22.74 18.33 -40.31
N VAL A 743 -22.70 18.36 -38.97
CA VAL A 743 -21.81 19.22 -38.18
C VAL A 743 -20.48 18.50 -37.98
N GLU A 744 -19.39 19.16 -38.40
CA GLU A 744 -18.00 18.78 -38.17
C GLU A 744 -17.54 19.10 -36.74
N ILE A 745 -16.67 18.26 -36.18
CA ILE A 745 -15.79 18.62 -35.07
C ILE A 745 -14.33 18.45 -35.52
N SER A 746 -13.60 19.55 -35.36
CA SER A 746 -12.23 19.86 -35.75
C SER A 746 -11.15 19.01 -35.08
N ARG A 747 -10.10 18.63 -35.84
CA ARG A 747 -8.70 18.54 -35.39
C ARG A 747 -7.72 18.88 -36.51
N GLY A 748 -6.79 19.78 -36.21
CA GLY A 748 -5.66 20.18 -37.07
C GLY A 748 -4.45 19.20 -37.05
N PRO A 749 -3.36 19.52 -37.78
CA PRO A 749 -2.67 18.56 -38.68
C PRO A 749 -1.26 18.12 -38.22
N PRO A 750 -0.54 17.31 -39.03
CA PRO A 750 0.57 17.94 -39.77
C PRO A 750 0.86 17.43 -41.20
N HIS A 751 1.25 18.39 -42.05
CA HIS A 751 2.24 18.44 -43.14
C HIS A 751 2.66 17.20 -43.99
N SER A 752 2.33 17.31 -45.30
CA SER A 752 3.17 17.23 -46.55
C SER A 752 4.42 16.34 -46.59
N GLY A 753 4.78 15.61 -47.67
CA GLY A 753 4.32 15.41 -49.06
C GLY A 753 4.93 14.07 -49.54
N SER A 754 4.88 13.58 -50.79
CA SER A 754 4.66 14.12 -52.12
C SER A 754 4.42 12.95 -53.11
N SER A 755 3.63 13.17 -54.16
CA SER A 755 3.81 12.69 -55.57
C SER A 755 3.89 11.17 -55.85
N THR A 756 3.27 10.55 -56.87
CA THR A 756 2.83 11.01 -58.21
C THR A 756 2.04 9.89 -58.93
N ASN A 757 1.29 10.31 -59.94
CA ASN A 757 0.83 9.60 -61.16
C ASN A 757 -0.43 8.73 -61.11
N GLY A 758 -1.42 9.20 -61.88
CA GLY A 758 -2.70 8.55 -62.09
C GLY A 758 -2.77 7.67 -63.34
N LEU A 759 -3.92 7.04 -63.49
CA LEU A 759 -4.54 6.67 -64.76
C LEU A 759 -5.99 6.26 -64.48
N VAL A 760 -6.92 6.93 -65.16
CA VAL A 760 -8.36 6.65 -65.18
C VAL A 760 -8.62 5.58 -66.23
N ILE A 761 -9.19 4.43 -65.86
CA ILE A 761 -9.85 3.48 -66.77
C ILE A 761 -11.13 2.94 -66.08
N GLY A 762 -12.23 2.88 -66.85
CA GLY A 762 -13.62 2.75 -66.42
C GLY A 762 -14.10 1.41 -65.80
N PRO A 763 -15.42 1.28 -65.56
CA PRO A 763 -15.96 0.33 -64.59
C PRO A 763 -16.10 -1.07 -65.19
N GLY A 764 -15.16 -1.95 -64.84
CA GLY A 764 -15.29 -3.40 -65.03
C GLY A 764 -15.74 -4.05 -63.73
N SER A 765 -17.00 -4.50 -63.69
CA SER A 765 -17.57 -5.35 -62.66
C SER A 765 -16.67 -6.56 -62.37
N ARG A 766 -16.14 -6.65 -61.14
CA ARG A 766 -15.54 -7.87 -60.57
C ARG A 766 -16.34 -8.31 -59.33
N PRO A 767 -16.45 -9.62 -59.08
CA PRO A 767 -17.48 -10.19 -58.22
C PRO A 767 -17.15 -9.97 -56.74
N VAL A 768 -18.17 -9.61 -55.96
CA VAL A 768 -18.13 -9.58 -54.49
C VAL A 768 -17.68 -10.96 -54.00
N SER A 769 -16.55 -10.99 -53.29
CA SER A 769 -15.96 -12.22 -52.80
C SER A 769 -16.87 -12.93 -51.80
N LYS A 770 -16.93 -14.26 -51.90
CA LYS A 770 -17.64 -15.18 -50.98
C LYS A 770 -17.36 -14.92 -49.48
N ARG A 771 -16.30 -14.16 -49.14
CA ARG A 771 -15.95 -13.70 -47.79
C ARG A 771 -16.98 -12.74 -47.18
N ARG A 772 -17.58 -11.85 -47.99
CA ARG A 772 -18.63 -10.93 -47.52
C ARG A 772 -19.95 -11.67 -47.27
N GLN A 773 -20.24 -12.70 -48.07
CA GLN A 773 -21.38 -13.59 -47.87
C GLN A 773 -21.19 -14.52 -46.65
N GLN A 774 -19.99 -15.03 -46.38
CA GLN A 774 -19.71 -15.79 -45.15
C GLN A 774 -19.73 -14.92 -43.89
N GLN A 775 -19.25 -13.65 -43.96
CA GLN A 775 -19.39 -12.70 -42.83
C GLN A 775 -20.84 -12.25 -42.61
N GLN A 776 -21.66 -12.15 -43.67
CA GLN A 776 -23.10 -11.89 -43.54
C GLN A 776 -23.88 -13.10 -43.02
N GLN A 777 -23.45 -14.34 -43.30
CA GLN A 777 -24.09 -15.55 -42.76
C GLN A 777 -23.78 -15.79 -41.28
N GLN A 778 -22.60 -15.45 -40.77
CA GLN A 778 -22.28 -15.51 -39.33
C GLN A 778 -23.00 -14.46 -38.48
N GLN A 779 -23.55 -13.39 -39.09
CA GLN A 779 -24.25 -12.33 -38.35
C GLN A 779 -25.72 -12.64 -38.05
N LYS A 780 -26.28 -13.78 -38.49
CA LYS A 780 -27.69 -14.12 -38.23
C LYS A 780 -27.97 -14.77 -36.87
N GLU A 781 -26.97 -15.26 -36.16
CA GLU A 781 -27.16 -15.93 -34.87
C GLU A 781 -27.15 -14.92 -33.69
N THR A 782 -28.10 -15.10 -32.77
CA THR A 782 -28.14 -14.39 -31.48
C THR A 782 -26.88 -14.73 -30.69
N HIS A 783 -26.24 -13.73 -30.09
CA HIS A 783 -25.05 -13.99 -29.27
C HIS A 783 -25.44 -14.84 -28.05
N TRP A 784 -24.68 -15.90 -27.75
CA TRP A 784 -24.99 -16.88 -26.69
C TRP A 784 -25.29 -16.24 -25.33
N LEU A 785 -24.57 -15.16 -24.96
CA LEU A 785 -24.78 -14.44 -23.70
C LEU A 785 -26.16 -13.77 -23.63
N VAL A 786 -26.63 -13.24 -24.76
CA VAL A 786 -27.96 -12.61 -24.86
C VAL A 786 -29.02 -13.69 -24.72
N GLU A 787 -28.87 -14.80 -25.44
CA GLU A 787 -29.78 -15.94 -25.35
C GLU A 787 -29.85 -16.50 -23.92
N TYR A 788 -28.70 -16.67 -23.25
CA TYR A 788 -28.63 -17.15 -21.88
C TYR A 788 -29.34 -16.23 -20.89
N LEU A 789 -29.04 -14.92 -20.89
CA LEU A 789 -29.65 -13.98 -19.94
C LEU A 789 -31.14 -13.73 -20.21
N MET A 790 -31.59 -13.83 -21.46
CA MET A 790 -33.01 -13.71 -21.81
C MET A 790 -33.79 -14.97 -21.46
N THR A 791 -33.14 -16.13 -21.45
CA THR A 791 -33.72 -17.41 -21.00
C THR A 791 -33.76 -17.51 -19.47
N HIS A 792 -32.74 -16.99 -18.79
CA HIS A 792 -32.57 -17.01 -17.33
C HIS A 792 -32.79 -15.62 -16.71
N LYS A 793 -34.03 -15.09 -16.82
CA LYS A 793 -34.40 -13.78 -16.23
C LYS A 793 -34.40 -13.77 -14.70
N ASP A 794 -34.41 -14.93 -14.06
CA ASP A 794 -34.22 -15.14 -12.63
C ASP A 794 -32.89 -14.56 -12.14
N ILE A 795 -31.80 -14.72 -12.91
CA ILE A 795 -30.49 -14.12 -12.61
C ILE A 795 -30.59 -12.59 -12.56
N LEU A 796 -31.27 -11.97 -13.54
CA LEU A 796 -31.46 -10.52 -13.56
C LEU A 796 -32.29 -10.05 -12.37
N SER A 797 -33.29 -10.83 -11.97
CA SER A 797 -34.15 -10.55 -10.81
C SER A 797 -33.35 -10.62 -9.51
N TYR A 798 -32.49 -11.63 -9.35
CA TYR A 798 -31.57 -11.78 -8.23
C TYR A 798 -30.57 -10.61 -8.13
N LEU A 799 -29.90 -10.26 -9.23
CA LEU A 799 -28.96 -9.13 -9.26
C LEU A 799 -29.66 -7.80 -8.98
N PHE A 800 -30.89 -7.62 -9.47
CA PHE A 800 -31.70 -6.45 -9.16
C PHE A 800 -31.95 -6.34 -7.66
N LEU A 801 -32.37 -7.43 -7.00
CA LEU A 801 -32.62 -7.45 -5.56
C LEU A 801 -31.37 -7.07 -4.78
N ALA A 802 -30.21 -7.66 -5.10
CA ALA A 802 -28.95 -7.36 -4.43
C ALA A 802 -28.55 -5.88 -4.57
N LEU A 803 -28.60 -5.34 -5.79
CA LEU A 803 -28.24 -3.94 -6.08
C LEU A 803 -29.24 -2.94 -5.50
N PHE A 804 -30.54 -3.15 -5.72
CA PHE A 804 -31.59 -2.23 -5.28
C PHE A 804 -31.73 -2.22 -3.76
N HIS A 805 -31.61 -3.38 -3.11
CA HIS A 805 -31.61 -3.45 -1.65
C HIS A 805 -30.47 -2.61 -1.05
N SER A 806 -29.25 -2.74 -1.61
CA SER A 806 -28.10 -1.96 -1.17
C SER A 806 -28.28 -0.45 -1.39
N VAL A 807 -28.96 -0.04 -2.47
CA VAL A 807 -29.29 1.37 -2.73
C VAL A 807 -30.38 1.90 -1.80
N ALA A 808 -31.44 1.12 -1.56
CA ALA A 808 -32.64 1.57 -0.88
C ALA A 808 -32.55 1.53 0.66
N PHE A 809 -31.84 0.54 1.22
CA PHE A 809 -31.85 0.28 2.67
C PHE A 809 -30.50 0.52 3.36
N GLU A 810 -29.38 0.58 2.64
CA GLU A 810 -28.07 0.77 3.25
C GLU A 810 -27.56 2.21 3.16
N ASN A 811 -26.83 2.64 4.19
CA ASN A 811 -26.15 3.93 4.26
C ASN A 811 -24.67 3.84 3.84
N ARG A 812 -24.42 3.50 2.58
CA ARG A 812 -23.08 3.58 1.96
C ARG A 812 -22.71 5.03 1.61
N SER A 813 -21.41 5.33 1.56
CA SER A 813 -20.90 6.67 1.19
C SER A 813 -20.80 6.87 -0.33
N ASN A 814 -20.72 5.78 -1.12
CA ASN A 814 -20.50 5.81 -2.56
C ASN A 814 -21.52 4.94 -3.32
N TYR A 815 -22.59 5.55 -3.83
CA TYR A 815 -23.63 4.88 -4.65
C TYR A 815 -23.29 4.83 -6.13
N TRP A 816 -22.23 5.51 -6.54
CA TRP A 816 -21.89 5.66 -7.95
C TRP A 816 -21.61 4.30 -8.60
N SER A 817 -20.90 3.40 -7.90
CA SER A 817 -20.62 2.04 -8.39
C SER A 817 -21.88 1.18 -8.53
N LEU A 818 -22.89 1.36 -7.67
CA LEU A 818 -24.15 0.59 -7.70
C LEU A 818 -25.12 1.07 -8.79
N SER A 819 -25.09 2.37 -9.12
CA SER A 819 -26.06 3.00 -10.01
C SER A 819 -26.04 2.46 -11.45
N ARG A 820 -24.84 2.30 -12.02
CA ARG A 820 -24.63 1.88 -13.42
C ARG A 820 -25.09 0.44 -13.69
N PRO A 821 -24.67 -0.58 -12.91
CA PRO A 821 -25.18 -1.93 -13.09
C PRO A 821 -26.68 -2.02 -12.83
N LEU A 822 -27.21 -1.29 -11.85
CA LEU A 822 -28.65 -1.27 -11.57
C LEU A 822 -29.46 -0.77 -12.78
N LEU A 823 -29.02 0.29 -13.45
CA LEU A 823 -29.65 0.75 -14.69
C LEU A 823 -29.66 -0.34 -15.76
N GLY A 824 -28.52 -1.02 -15.96
CA GLY A 824 -28.39 -2.10 -16.93
C GLY A 824 -29.40 -3.23 -16.67
N VAL A 825 -29.51 -3.67 -15.41
CA VAL A 825 -30.44 -4.71 -14.99
C VAL A 825 -31.90 -4.26 -15.14
N VAL A 826 -32.24 -3.03 -14.74
CA VAL A 826 -33.60 -2.47 -14.90
C VAL A 826 -34.01 -2.39 -16.37
N LEU A 827 -33.10 -2.01 -17.27
CA LEU A 827 -33.40 -1.97 -18.70
C LEU A 827 -33.65 -3.38 -19.27
N LEU A 828 -32.91 -4.39 -18.81
CA LEU A 828 -33.06 -5.77 -19.28
C LEU A 828 -34.29 -6.48 -18.71
N ASN A 829 -34.74 -6.12 -17.50
CA ASN A 829 -35.90 -6.73 -16.85
C ASN A 829 -36.86 -5.67 -16.25
N ARG A 830 -37.47 -4.86 -17.13
CA ARG A 830 -38.39 -3.78 -16.73
C ARG A 830 -39.64 -4.26 -16.01
N GLU A 831 -40.16 -5.44 -16.39
CA GLU A 831 -41.37 -6.02 -15.81
C GLU A 831 -41.17 -6.28 -14.31
N PHE A 832 -40.05 -6.92 -13.94
CA PHE A 832 -39.72 -7.20 -12.55
C PHE A 832 -39.46 -5.93 -11.73
N PHE A 833 -38.82 -4.91 -12.32
CA PHE A 833 -38.64 -3.62 -11.65
C PHE A 833 -39.99 -2.99 -11.24
N VAL A 834 -40.96 -2.99 -12.15
CA VAL A 834 -42.31 -2.44 -11.88
C VAL A 834 -43.03 -3.28 -10.84
N GLU A 835 -42.99 -4.61 -10.95
CA GLU A 835 -43.60 -5.53 -9.99
C GLU A 835 -43.04 -5.34 -8.57
N TYR A 836 -41.72 -5.39 -8.43
CA TYR A 836 -41.04 -5.26 -7.14
C TYR A 836 -41.28 -3.89 -6.49
N THR A 837 -41.18 -2.80 -7.26
CA THR A 837 -41.38 -1.45 -6.71
C THR A 837 -42.82 -1.22 -6.27
N ASN A 838 -43.81 -1.74 -7.01
CA ASN A 838 -45.21 -1.70 -6.59
C ASN A 838 -45.43 -2.46 -5.27
N ASN A 839 -44.86 -3.66 -5.15
CA ASN A 839 -44.94 -4.45 -3.90
C ASN A 839 -44.25 -3.74 -2.73
N LEU A 840 -43.10 -3.10 -2.96
CA LEU A 840 -42.40 -2.30 -1.97
C LEU A 840 -43.22 -1.09 -1.51
N ILE A 841 -43.95 -0.44 -2.41
CA ILE A 841 -44.82 0.68 -2.09
C ILE A 841 -46.00 0.20 -1.25
N GLN A 842 -46.66 -0.89 -1.64
CA GLN A 842 -47.78 -1.47 -0.92
C GLN A 842 -47.41 -1.95 0.48
N SER A 843 -46.16 -2.37 0.70
CA SER A 843 -45.67 -2.79 2.02
C SER A 843 -45.38 -1.62 2.97
N GLN A 844 -45.39 -0.36 2.51
CA GLN A 844 -45.21 0.81 3.37
C GLN A 844 -46.52 1.27 4.03
N LEU A 845 -46.39 2.03 5.12
CA LEU A 845 -47.51 2.71 5.77
C LEU A 845 -48.22 3.70 4.81
N PRO A 846 -49.56 3.86 4.88
CA PRO A 846 -50.33 4.70 3.96
C PRO A 846 -49.76 6.11 3.74
N ASP A 847 -49.33 6.78 4.82
CA ASP A 847 -48.77 8.14 4.78
C ASP A 847 -47.41 8.26 4.04
N ARG A 848 -46.79 7.12 3.70
CA ARG A 848 -45.50 7.02 3.01
C ARG A 848 -45.64 6.50 1.57
N GLN A 849 -46.75 5.86 1.24
CA GLN A 849 -46.96 5.22 -0.08
C GLN A 849 -46.91 6.26 -1.20
N GLU A 850 -47.60 7.40 -1.04
CA GLU A 850 -47.63 8.47 -2.04
C GLU A 850 -46.23 9.08 -2.27
N LYS A 851 -45.50 9.37 -1.20
CA LYS A 851 -44.14 9.92 -1.28
C LYS A 851 -43.16 8.95 -1.92
N LEU A 852 -43.23 7.66 -1.57
CA LEU A 852 -42.38 6.63 -2.15
C LEU A 852 -42.73 6.39 -3.63
N GLN A 853 -44.01 6.41 -4.01
CA GLN A 853 -44.44 6.30 -5.40
C GLN A 853 -43.85 7.42 -6.27
N LEU A 854 -43.88 8.67 -5.78
CA LEU A 854 -43.26 9.81 -6.47
C LEU A 854 -41.75 9.62 -6.60
N ALA A 855 -41.07 9.17 -5.53
CA ALA A 855 -39.63 8.93 -5.55
C ALA A 855 -39.24 7.79 -6.51
N VAL A 856 -40.02 6.70 -6.57
CA VAL A 856 -39.80 5.59 -7.52
C VAL A 856 -40.03 6.04 -8.96
N ASN A 857 -41.08 6.82 -9.23
CA ASN A 857 -41.34 7.35 -10.57
C ASN A 857 -40.19 8.25 -11.05
N ALA A 858 -39.63 9.06 -10.15
CA ALA A 858 -38.49 9.93 -10.43
C ALA A 858 -37.20 9.16 -10.79
N LEU A 859 -37.06 7.89 -10.39
CA LEU A 859 -35.87 7.08 -10.75
C LEU A 859 -35.70 6.94 -12.27
N MET A 860 -36.80 6.73 -13.00
CA MET A 860 -36.80 6.50 -14.44
C MET A 860 -37.10 7.77 -15.27
N GLU A 861 -37.24 8.92 -14.61
CA GLU A 861 -37.54 10.19 -15.29
C GLU A 861 -36.36 10.63 -16.18
N GLY A 862 -36.65 10.80 -17.47
CA GLY A 862 -35.65 11.17 -18.48
C GLY A 862 -34.68 10.05 -18.87
N ILE A 863 -35.01 8.79 -18.55
CA ILE A 863 -34.19 7.61 -18.90
C ILE A 863 -34.72 6.93 -20.16
N GLU A 864 -33.98 7.07 -21.26
CA GLU A 864 -34.23 6.35 -22.51
C GLU A 864 -33.71 4.89 -22.44
N PHE A 865 -34.12 4.04 -23.39
CA PHE A 865 -33.55 2.69 -23.53
C PHE A 865 -32.15 2.77 -24.15
N SER A 866 -31.20 3.27 -23.37
CA SER A 866 -29.84 3.55 -23.80
C SER A 866 -28.90 3.54 -22.59
N LEU A 867 -27.67 3.08 -22.80
CA LEU A 867 -26.60 3.09 -21.79
C LEU A 867 -25.49 4.09 -22.14
N LEU A 868 -25.83 5.15 -22.86
CA LEU A 868 -24.93 6.29 -23.09
C LEU A 868 -24.54 6.94 -21.75
N THR A 869 -23.36 7.57 -21.74
CA THR A 869 -22.83 8.23 -20.53
C THR A 869 -23.82 9.24 -19.94
N GLN A 870 -24.50 10.02 -20.79
CA GLN A 870 -25.52 10.98 -20.36
C GLN A 870 -26.68 10.31 -19.61
N THR A 871 -27.22 9.20 -20.15
CA THR A 871 -28.32 8.46 -19.52
C THR A 871 -27.89 7.85 -18.18
N ARG A 872 -26.66 7.31 -18.11
CA ARG A 872 -26.09 6.76 -16.86
C ARG A 872 -25.89 7.83 -15.79
N ASP A 873 -25.35 8.98 -16.16
CA ASP A 873 -25.12 10.08 -15.23
C ASP A 873 -26.45 10.65 -14.74
N ARG A 874 -27.46 10.74 -15.61
CA ARG A 874 -28.82 11.12 -15.23
C ARG A 874 -29.44 10.14 -14.23
N PHE A 875 -29.35 8.84 -14.49
CA PHE A 875 -29.86 7.83 -13.54
C PHE A 875 -29.15 7.88 -12.18
N THR A 876 -27.84 8.15 -12.19
CA THR A 876 -27.05 8.33 -10.97
C THR A 876 -27.54 9.53 -10.15
N GLN A 877 -27.89 10.64 -10.80
CA GLN A 877 -28.52 11.79 -10.16
C GLN A 877 -29.89 11.43 -9.57
N ASN A 878 -30.71 10.71 -10.33
CA ASN A 878 -32.04 10.26 -9.89
C ASN A 878 -31.95 9.36 -8.65
N ILE A 879 -30.99 8.41 -8.60
CA ILE A 879 -30.73 7.58 -7.41
C ILE A 879 -30.34 8.44 -6.19
N THR A 880 -29.51 9.46 -6.42
CA THR A 880 -29.07 10.34 -5.33
C THR A 880 -30.24 11.12 -4.74
N ALA A 881 -31.15 11.59 -5.59
CA ALA A 881 -32.40 12.23 -5.17
C ALA A 881 -33.32 11.24 -4.45
N PHE A 882 -33.56 10.07 -5.03
CA PHE A 882 -34.35 8.99 -4.43
C PHE A 882 -33.87 8.65 -3.02
N LYS A 883 -32.56 8.50 -2.83
CA LYS A 883 -32.01 8.20 -1.50
C LYS A 883 -32.26 9.33 -0.50
N ARG A 884 -32.13 10.60 -0.91
CA ARG A 884 -32.40 11.75 -0.02
C ARG A 884 -33.85 11.73 0.48
N GLU A 885 -34.79 11.33 -0.37
CA GLU A 885 -36.19 11.16 -0.01
C GLU A 885 -36.39 9.94 0.91
N CYS A 886 -35.82 8.78 0.55
CA CYS A 886 -35.94 7.55 1.35
C CYS A 886 -35.32 7.66 2.75
N ALA A 887 -34.23 8.41 2.91
CA ALA A 887 -33.60 8.67 4.20
C ALA A 887 -34.53 9.40 5.19
N GLN A 888 -35.52 10.14 4.68
CA GLN A 888 -36.53 10.83 5.50
C GLN A 888 -37.70 9.91 5.88
N MET A 889 -37.84 8.74 5.24
CA MET A 889 -39.06 7.92 5.30
C MET A 889 -38.94 6.60 6.09
N THR A 890 -37.74 6.20 6.55
CA THR A 890 -37.46 4.92 7.25
C THR A 890 -38.26 3.75 6.66
N LEU A 891 -37.82 3.26 5.50
CA LEU A 891 -38.52 2.23 4.73
C LEU A 891 -38.57 0.89 5.48
N MET A 892 -39.69 0.18 5.36
CA MET A 892 -39.81 -1.23 5.76
C MET A 892 -39.39 -2.13 4.60
N SER A 893 -38.66 -3.21 4.87
CA SER A 893 -38.37 -4.20 3.84
C SER A 893 -39.64 -4.96 3.47
N ALA A 894 -39.79 -5.29 2.17
CA ALA A 894 -40.79 -6.26 1.76
C ALA A 894 -40.34 -7.63 2.27
N SER A 895 -40.97 -8.13 3.34
CA SER A 895 -40.67 -9.45 3.90
C SER A 895 -41.08 -10.53 2.90
N GLY A 896 -40.10 -11.33 2.43
CA GLY A 896 -40.39 -12.54 1.66
C GLY A 896 -39.39 -13.00 0.59
N HIS A 897 -38.26 -12.31 0.32
CA HIS A 897 -37.34 -12.71 -0.78
C HIS A 897 -35.87 -12.95 -0.38
N PHE A 898 -35.51 -12.79 0.89
CA PHE A 898 -34.13 -12.99 1.35
C PHE A 898 -33.89 -14.29 2.14
N ASP A 899 -34.95 -15.02 2.53
CA ASP A 899 -34.85 -16.18 3.43
C ASP A 899 -34.81 -17.55 2.73
N ASP A 900 -34.80 -17.62 1.40
CA ASP A 900 -34.67 -18.89 0.69
C ASP A 900 -33.26 -19.04 0.09
N ASP A 901 -32.51 -20.00 0.63
CA ASP A 901 -31.26 -20.61 0.13
C ASP A 901 -31.39 -21.23 -1.29
N ARG A 902 -32.39 -20.80 -2.08
CA ARG A 902 -32.87 -21.44 -3.31
C ARG A 902 -33.13 -20.48 -4.48
N MET A 903 -32.54 -19.28 -4.48
CA MET A 903 -32.70 -18.37 -5.62
C MET A 903 -31.71 -18.63 -6.79
N LEU A 904 -30.81 -19.62 -6.68
CA LEU A 904 -30.00 -20.16 -7.80
C LEU A 904 -29.64 -21.63 -7.61
#